data_AF-A0A6J4NEA0-F1
#
_entry.id   AF-A0A6J4NEA0-F1
#
_cell.length_a   1.000
_cell.length_b   1.000
_cell.length_c   1.000
_cell.angle_alpha   90.00
_cell.angle_beta   90.00
_cell.angle_gamma   90.00
#
_symmetry.space_group_name_H-M   'P 1'
#
loop_
_entity.id
_entity.type
_entity.pdbx_description
1 polymer ?
#
loop_
_entity_poly.entity_id
_entity_poly.type
_entity_poly.pdbx_seq_one_letter_code
_entity_poly.pdbx_strand_id
1 'polypeptide(L)'
;MPTYYDSQNNAHVLNERIGSGGEGAVFFCGEDFKTVAKIYHEPISEEKAEKLRWMAAHKNDRLLKVAAWVVDVLTDAPGGTVVGFLMPSVKAKEIHELYSLKSRRVYFPEATWHFLVHTAANVARAFYNLHCGDHVMGDVNHGNCVVLADGTVKLIDCDSYSIRTDKMRYPCEVGVATHLAPELQGANLRDVERLANHDNFGLAVIIFQLLFLGRHPFAGNYLGGEDKSIEDCIREYRFAYGDNAALKNVRQPPGTLPLDAVSPRVALMFERAFITEARPEPREWIEALEDLANSLEQCALHPGHLYFNRLAACPWCEIEAQTGLMLFPFVTAGAHPGGEKPFNIFTVENLIANLGISNALPAKPPPVAAPLPPTAEVVEAKRENRKKTTISLIVQFFGLIFLMAVLGVGVAAFFGMCALIVWLFYTNNSVKYLREELEENLSDAQQKWAALENEWARNPLPKLDDDLSSVKKKIAEYQKFQQTSVRRAKHLREADARRRQHAHLRSARLADAEISGIREKQIRILLDNNFETAADMDSGRLRYLPEIGARTIAKLLDWRREIETNFNAEPDEDNLREEQMKLAVEAAGERRRIEREIENSLISLRSGAVYLRRRGAELSKQAAELASRLAQTKSDAKHLGTNSPAIVGLILITFLTPYFGFIVLQINHSRTVSLHNRSGYGTTAAAPPLPKSGAAYPKVEYNLPKEDYADLEIAIMPDATRTEYAENLLAQTSQFTYETPDYKRDERKMRLAIRLQPNDTRFLNQLGYALYEQQTYNESLKYLNRSLKIESENSETKIFIGINYLRMERFKDARQILTEVTDRYDSSFEGFYNLGLAHSGLKHYAAAIAALRRAAEINPGDADTRYQLGYCFYKSGETDKAYKQYEILLGLDKTMADKLYKEAKIVPRKVIVESK
;
A
#
# COMPACT_ATOMS: atom_id res chain seq x y z
N MET A 1 5.46 8.45 50.71
CA MET A 1 5.65 9.19 49.45
C MET A 1 5.45 10.66 49.77
N PRO A 2 6.18 11.59 49.12
CA PRO A 2 5.94 13.02 49.33
C PRO A 2 4.52 13.38 48.91
N THR A 3 3.85 14.17 49.75
CA THR A 3 2.46 14.63 49.58
C THR A 3 2.49 16.13 49.37
N TYR A 4 1.75 16.61 48.36
CA TYR A 4 1.60 18.02 48.04
C TYR A 4 0.13 18.42 48.07
N TYR A 5 -0.15 19.71 48.15
CA TYR A 5 -1.52 20.22 48.31
C TYR A 5 -1.90 21.14 47.16
N ASP A 6 -3.09 20.94 46.58
CA ASP A 6 -3.62 21.84 45.55
C ASP A 6 -4.16 23.15 46.15
N SER A 7 -4.66 24.07 45.31
CA SER A 7 -5.23 25.35 45.76
C SER A 7 -6.44 25.22 46.70
N GLN A 8 -7.08 24.05 46.73
CA GLN A 8 -8.21 23.72 47.62
C GLN A 8 -7.76 22.94 48.87
N ASN A 9 -6.45 22.78 49.07
CA ASN A 9 -5.82 21.98 50.12
C ASN A 9 -6.15 20.47 50.05
N ASN A 10 -6.55 19.94 48.90
CA ASN A 10 -6.64 18.49 48.74
C ASN A 10 -5.24 17.91 48.63
N ALA A 11 -5.01 16.79 49.32
CA ALA A 11 -3.71 16.11 49.33
C ALA A 11 -3.52 15.25 48.06
N HIS A 12 -2.37 15.38 47.44
CA HIS A 12 -1.94 14.69 46.23
C HIS A 12 -0.66 13.90 46.53
N VAL A 13 -0.76 12.57 46.48
CA VAL A 13 0.36 11.67 46.72
C VAL A 13 1.05 11.37 45.39
N LEU A 14 2.35 11.63 45.31
CA LEU A 14 3.13 11.34 44.11
C LEU A 14 3.47 9.85 44.03
N ASN A 15 3.17 9.25 42.87
CA ASN A 15 3.46 7.84 42.57
C ASN A 15 4.80 7.71 41.81
N GLU A 16 4.78 6.98 40.70
CA GLU A 16 5.96 6.73 39.86
C GLU A 16 6.41 8.00 39.11
N ARG A 17 7.73 8.19 39.03
CA ARG A 17 8.36 9.27 38.26
C ARG A 17 8.33 8.92 36.77
N ILE A 18 7.74 9.80 35.97
CA ILE A 18 7.63 9.65 34.52
C ILE A 18 8.93 10.08 33.84
N GLY A 19 9.52 11.17 34.33
CA GLY A 19 10.72 11.74 33.76
C GLY A 19 11.23 12.92 34.57
N SER A 20 12.37 13.46 34.15
CA SER A 20 12.96 14.65 34.74
C SER A 20 13.68 15.46 33.70
N GLY A 21 13.41 16.77 33.68
CA GLY A 21 14.18 17.75 32.94
C GLY A 21 15.09 18.56 33.86
N GLY A 22 15.65 19.62 33.29
CA GLY A 22 16.56 20.55 33.98
C GLY A 22 15.89 21.39 35.06
N GLU A 23 14.61 21.75 34.90
CA GLU A 23 13.90 22.59 35.90
C GLU A 23 13.11 21.78 36.94
N GLY A 24 12.73 20.54 36.64
CA GLY A 24 11.88 19.75 37.52
C GLY A 24 11.67 18.31 37.08
N ALA A 25 10.95 17.57 37.92
CA ALA A 25 10.56 16.18 37.70
C ALA A 25 9.05 16.03 37.57
N VAL A 26 8.60 15.10 36.72
CA VAL A 26 7.19 14.84 36.46
C VAL A 26 6.81 13.48 37.05
N PHE A 27 5.70 13.43 37.78
CA PHE A 27 5.21 12.26 38.50
C PHE A 27 3.73 12.00 38.18
N PHE A 28 3.32 10.74 38.21
CA PHE A 28 1.89 10.42 38.24
C PHE A 28 1.27 10.82 39.57
N CYS A 29 0.03 11.29 39.53
CA CYS A 29 -0.74 11.66 40.71
C CYS A 29 -2.08 10.91 40.73
N GLY A 30 -2.41 10.28 41.87
CA GLY A 30 -3.64 9.51 42.04
C GLY A 30 -3.64 8.13 41.37
N GLU A 31 -4.71 7.35 41.58
CA GLU A 31 -4.84 5.98 41.08
C GLU A 31 -5.27 5.87 39.62
N ASP A 32 -5.81 6.94 39.02
CA ASP A 32 -6.38 6.91 37.67
C ASP A 32 -5.36 7.20 36.55
N PHE A 33 -4.13 7.60 36.91
CA PHE A 33 -3.02 7.95 36.01
C PHE A 33 -3.36 9.02 34.95
N LYS A 34 -4.45 9.79 35.15
CA LYS A 34 -4.89 10.84 34.22
C LYS A 34 -4.27 12.20 34.48
N THR A 35 -3.77 12.41 35.70
CA THR A 35 -3.17 13.66 36.12
C THR A 35 -1.71 13.44 36.47
N VAL A 36 -0.86 14.39 36.10
CA VAL A 36 0.56 14.38 36.44
C VAL A 36 0.94 15.66 37.16
N ALA A 37 1.91 15.57 38.05
CA ALA A 37 2.46 16.67 38.80
C ALA A 37 3.87 16.98 38.30
N LYS A 38 4.16 18.24 37.94
CA LYS A 38 5.53 18.74 37.72
C LYS A 38 5.97 19.43 39.00
N ILE A 39 7.08 18.97 39.59
CA ILE A 39 7.69 19.53 40.80
C ILE A 39 9.05 20.10 40.42
N TYR A 40 9.32 21.36 40.78
CA TYR A 40 10.58 22.02 40.47
C TYR A 40 11.71 21.55 41.40
N HIS A 41 12.94 21.50 40.90
CA HIS A 41 14.11 21.12 41.71
C HIS A 41 14.54 22.22 42.68
N GLU A 42 14.37 23.48 42.27
CA GLU A 42 14.69 24.67 43.06
C GLU A 42 13.41 25.47 43.38
N PRO A 43 13.40 26.23 44.50
CA PRO A 43 12.30 27.13 44.81
C PRO A 43 12.05 28.14 43.67
N ILE A 44 10.80 28.30 43.27
CA ILE A 44 10.42 29.24 42.21
C ILE A 44 10.21 30.65 42.78
N SER A 45 10.39 31.67 41.92
CA SER A 45 10.10 33.06 42.28
C SER A 45 8.59 33.28 42.50
N GLU A 46 8.23 34.30 43.29
CA GLU A 46 6.82 34.66 43.47
C GLU A 46 6.17 35.06 42.14
N GLU A 47 6.90 35.70 41.24
CA GLU A 47 6.42 36.04 39.89
C GLU A 47 6.05 34.78 39.09
N LYS A 48 6.88 33.71 39.14
CA LYS A 48 6.56 32.43 38.48
C LYS A 48 5.37 31.74 39.17
N ALA A 49 5.25 31.84 40.49
CA ALA A 49 4.09 31.34 41.22
C ALA A 49 2.79 32.08 40.84
N GLU A 50 2.82 33.41 40.74
CA GLU A 50 1.70 34.23 40.27
C GLU A 50 1.28 33.87 38.84
N LYS A 51 2.25 33.69 37.93
CA LYS A 51 2.01 33.19 36.57
C LYS A 51 1.27 31.85 36.58
N LEU A 52 1.74 30.87 37.35
CA LEU A 52 1.13 29.54 37.41
C LEU A 52 -0.29 29.59 37.99
N ARG A 53 -0.52 30.37 39.05
CA ARG A 53 -1.88 30.59 39.59
C ARG A 53 -2.79 31.23 38.55
N TRP A 54 -2.29 32.21 37.79
CA TRP A 54 -3.05 32.83 36.71
C TRP A 54 -3.41 31.82 35.62
N MET A 55 -2.45 31.01 35.16
CA MET A 55 -2.67 29.97 34.14
C MET A 55 -3.72 28.95 34.60
N ALA A 56 -3.66 28.51 35.87
CA ALA A 56 -4.64 27.60 36.45
C ALA A 56 -6.05 28.20 36.47
N ALA A 57 -6.17 29.49 36.79
CA ALA A 57 -7.45 30.21 36.82
C ALA A 57 -8.05 30.45 35.42
N HIS A 58 -7.22 30.53 34.38
CA HIS A 58 -7.64 30.82 33.00
C HIS A 58 -7.62 29.59 32.08
N LYS A 59 -7.55 28.39 32.65
CA LYS A 59 -7.73 27.15 31.89
C LYS A 59 -9.11 27.11 31.22
N ASN A 60 -9.17 26.56 30.02
CA ASN A 60 -10.43 26.34 29.30
C ASN A 60 -10.36 25.07 28.45
N ASP A 61 -11.51 24.59 28.00
CA ASP A 61 -11.63 23.35 27.23
C ASP A 61 -10.83 23.36 25.92
N ARG A 62 -10.61 24.53 25.30
CA ARG A 62 -9.82 24.62 24.07
C ARG A 62 -8.34 24.39 24.38
N LEU A 63 -7.79 25.06 25.39
CA LEU A 63 -6.40 24.91 25.82
C LEU A 63 -6.13 23.47 26.32
N LEU A 64 -7.00 22.90 27.14
CA LEU A 64 -6.82 21.54 27.68
C LEU A 64 -6.87 20.43 26.61
N LYS A 65 -7.52 20.70 25.47
CA LYS A 65 -7.52 19.78 24.32
C LYS A 65 -6.18 19.78 23.59
N VAL A 66 -5.53 20.94 23.46
CA VAL A 66 -4.34 21.12 22.62
C VAL A 66 -3.03 21.24 23.40
N ALA A 67 -3.07 21.39 24.72
CA ALA A 67 -1.88 21.55 25.55
C ALA A 67 -2.00 20.79 26.87
N ALA A 68 -0.87 20.37 27.43
CA ALA A 68 -0.74 19.96 28.83
C ALA A 68 -0.76 21.20 29.74
N TRP A 69 -1.85 21.97 29.66
CA TRP A 69 -2.02 23.25 30.35
C TRP A 69 -2.08 23.08 31.88
N VAL A 70 -1.65 24.11 32.62
CA VAL A 70 -1.70 24.14 34.09
C VAL A 70 -3.15 24.03 34.56
N VAL A 71 -3.45 22.97 35.33
CA VAL A 71 -4.78 22.71 35.88
C VAL A 71 -4.94 23.33 37.26
N ASP A 72 -3.92 23.18 38.11
CA ASP A 72 -3.87 23.74 39.47
C ASP A 72 -2.41 23.85 39.94
N VAL A 73 -2.14 24.71 40.91
CA VAL A 73 -0.81 24.81 41.54
C VAL A 73 -0.67 23.80 42.67
N LEU A 74 0.58 23.41 42.98
CA LEU A 74 0.90 22.52 44.10
C LEU A 74 1.78 23.24 45.12
N THR A 75 1.47 23.01 46.40
CA THR A 75 2.16 23.58 47.56
C THR A 75 2.76 22.50 48.46
N ASP A 76 3.82 22.84 49.19
CA ASP A 76 4.54 21.96 50.11
C ASP A 76 3.77 21.63 51.40
N ALA A 77 2.89 22.54 51.83
CA ALA A 77 1.95 22.38 52.93
C ALA A 77 0.61 23.07 52.57
N PRO A 78 -0.51 22.79 53.27
CA PRO A 78 -1.77 23.49 53.04
C PRO A 78 -1.59 25.02 53.17
N GLY A 79 -1.83 25.76 52.08
CA GLY A 79 -1.58 27.20 52.01
C GLY A 79 -0.09 27.62 52.01
N GLY A 80 0.82 26.68 51.76
CA GLY A 80 2.27 26.87 51.74
C GLY A 80 2.80 27.49 50.44
N THR A 81 4.09 27.30 50.18
CA THR A 81 4.76 27.89 49.01
C THR A 81 4.48 27.05 47.77
N VAL A 82 4.26 27.69 46.61
CA VAL A 82 4.08 26.96 45.35
C VAL A 82 5.40 26.29 44.96
N VAL A 83 5.38 24.98 44.80
CA VAL A 83 6.54 24.13 44.46
C VAL A 83 6.38 23.40 43.13
N GLY A 84 5.20 23.48 42.53
CA GLY A 84 4.88 22.78 41.30
C GLY A 84 3.46 23.02 40.83
N PHE A 85 2.98 22.18 39.91
CA PHE A 85 1.63 22.25 39.40
C PHE A 85 1.12 20.90 38.85
N LEU A 86 -0.20 20.80 38.73
CA LEU A 86 -0.92 19.68 38.12
C LEU A 86 -1.21 19.98 36.64
N MET A 87 -1.11 18.96 35.79
CA MET A 87 -1.47 19.04 34.37
C MET A 87 -2.02 17.68 33.87
N PRO A 88 -2.72 17.65 32.72
CA PRO A 88 -3.22 16.41 32.14
C PRO A 88 -2.06 15.50 31.73
N SER A 89 -2.20 14.20 32.00
CA SER A 89 -1.31 13.16 31.49
C SER A 89 -1.44 13.04 29.97
N VAL A 90 -0.30 13.00 29.26
CA VAL A 90 -0.25 12.85 27.81
C VAL A 90 0.62 11.65 27.45
N LYS A 91 -0.02 10.56 27.02
CA LYS A 91 0.67 9.37 26.50
C LYS A 91 0.85 9.51 24.98
N ALA A 92 1.89 10.21 24.57
CA ALA A 92 2.20 10.53 23.18
C ALA A 92 3.70 10.37 22.88
N LYS A 93 4.09 10.58 21.62
CA LYS A 93 5.49 10.65 21.19
C LYS A 93 5.84 12.05 20.76
N GLU A 94 7.08 12.48 20.94
CA GLU A 94 7.54 13.75 20.37
C GLU A 94 7.37 13.74 18.85
N ILE A 95 7.07 14.90 18.28
CA ILE A 95 6.71 15.00 16.85
C ILE A 95 7.87 14.59 15.93
N HIS A 96 9.12 14.70 16.41
CA HIS A 96 10.29 14.26 15.67
C HIS A 96 10.32 12.75 15.42
N GLU A 97 9.69 11.97 16.29
CA GLU A 97 9.56 10.52 16.14
C GLU A 97 8.64 10.16 14.97
N LEU A 98 7.77 11.08 14.54
CA LEU A 98 6.86 10.90 13.42
C LEU A 98 7.49 11.26 12.07
N TYR A 99 8.27 12.35 11.97
CA TYR A 99 8.91 12.69 10.70
C TYR A 99 10.26 11.98 10.48
N SER A 100 10.89 11.46 11.55
CA SER A 100 12.09 10.63 11.46
C SER A 100 11.77 9.25 10.89
N LEU A 101 12.41 8.87 9.78
CA LEU A 101 12.14 7.59 9.10
C LEU A 101 12.31 6.37 10.02
N LYS A 102 13.36 6.33 10.84
CA LYS A 102 13.66 5.17 11.69
C LYS A 102 12.63 5.04 12.81
N SER A 103 12.34 6.13 13.49
CA SER A 103 11.39 6.17 14.59
C SER A 103 9.95 5.99 14.13
N ARG A 104 9.58 6.59 13.00
CA ARG A 104 8.25 6.44 12.40
C ARG A 104 7.91 4.99 12.18
N ARG A 105 8.85 4.19 11.66
CA ARG A 105 8.64 2.74 11.45
C ARG A 105 8.36 1.96 12.73
N VAL A 106 8.76 2.48 13.90
CA VAL A 106 8.52 1.84 15.20
C VAL A 106 7.21 2.33 15.81
N TYR A 107 7.00 3.65 15.83
CA TYR A 107 5.90 4.27 16.58
C TYR A 107 4.67 4.62 15.74
N PHE A 108 4.87 4.89 14.44
CA PHE A 108 3.83 5.27 13.48
C PHE A 108 3.99 4.51 12.14
N PRO A 109 3.98 3.16 12.18
CA PRO A 109 4.33 2.30 11.05
C PRO A 109 3.40 2.46 9.83
N GLU A 110 2.14 2.84 10.05
CA GLU A 110 1.14 3.07 9.02
C GLU A 110 1.11 4.53 8.51
N ALA A 111 1.98 5.41 9.04
CA ALA A 111 1.92 6.83 8.69
C ALA A 111 2.39 7.09 7.25
N THR A 112 1.42 7.46 6.41
CA THR A 112 1.62 7.91 5.03
C THR A 112 1.97 9.40 4.98
N TRP A 113 2.32 9.92 3.79
CA TRP A 113 2.50 11.37 3.64
C TRP A 113 1.22 12.16 3.95
N HIS A 114 0.05 11.62 3.59
CA HIS A 114 -1.24 12.21 3.97
C HIS A 114 -1.38 12.35 5.50
N PHE A 115 -0.95 11.34 6.27
CA PHE A 115 -0.94 11.42 7.73
C PHE A 115 -0.01 12.54 8.25
N LEU A 116 1.16 12.75 7.62
CA LEU A 116 2.05 13.86 7.97
C LEU A 116 1.42 15.22 7.64
N VAL A 117 0.77 15.36 6.49
CA VAL A 117 0.05 16.59 6.10
C VAL A 117 -1.09 16.88 7.09
N HIS A 118 -1.87 15.85 7.45
CA HIS A 118 -2.94 15.98 8.43
C HIS A 118 -2.40 16.37 9.82
N THR A 119 -1.31 15.75 10.26
CA THR A 119 -0.65 16.08 11.52
C THR A 119 -0.11 17.52 11.50
N ALA A 120 0.48 17.96 10.39
CA ALA A 120 0.93 19.34 10.24
C ALA A 120 -0.22 20.35 10.38
N ALA A 121 -1.39 20.04 9.81
CA ALA A 121 -2.59 20.85 10.02
C ALA A 121 -3.03 20.84 11.50
N ASN A 122 -2.88 19.72 12.22
CA ASN A 122 -3.14 19.64 13.66
C ASN A 122 -2.15 20.46 14.50
N VAL A 123 -0.87 20.53 14.12
CA VAL A 123 0.09 21.46 14.76
C VAL A 123 -0.39 22.90 14.58
N ALA A 124 -0.77 23.30 13.36
CA ALA A 124 -1.30 24.64 13.10
C ALA A 124 -2.59 24.92 13.91
N ARG A 125 -3.48 23.94 14.07
CA ARG A 125 -4.66 24.07 14.95
C ARG A 125 -4.29 24.27 16.42
N ALA A 126 -3.24 23.61 16.91
CA ALA A 126 -2.79 23.80 18.29
C ALA A 126 -2.28 25.24 18.50
N PHE A 127 -1.45 25.74 17.58
CA PHE A 127 -0.96 27.13 17.61
C PHE A 127 -2.09 28.14 17.48
N TYR A 128 -3.04 27.91 16.57
CA TYR A 128 -4.21 28.77 16.41
C TYR A 128 -4.99 28.91 17.73
N ASN A 129 -5.25 27.80 18.42
CA ASN A 129 -5.98 27.82 19.68
C ASN A 129 -5.20 28.52 20.80
N LEU A 130 -3.87 28.39 20.81
CA LEU A 130 -3.00 29.10 21.76
C LEU A 130 -3.01 30.61 21.49
N HIS A 131 -2.80 31.03 20.25
CA HIS A 131 -2.74 32.44 19.84
C HIS A 131 -4.10 33.15 19.96
N CYS A 132 -5.22 32.44 19.81
CA CYS A 132 -6.56 33.00 20.09
C CYS A 132 -6.72 33.46 21.55
N GLY A 133 -5.95 32.86 22.47
CA GLY A 133 -5.89 33.28 23.88
C GLY A 133 -4.85 34.36 24.16
N ASP A 134 -4.21 34.92 23.11
CA ASP A 134 -3.13 35.90 23.25
C ASP A 134 -1.94 35.36 24.07
N HIS A 135 -1.68 34.07 23.90
CA HIS A 135 -0.57 33.34 24.49
C HIS A 135 0.42 32.98 23.40
N VAL A 136 1.70 33.05 23.72
CA VAL A 136 2.80 32.77 22.79
C VAL A 136 3.63 31.65 23.40
N MET A 137 3.87 30.59 22.64
CA MET A 137 4.65 29.44 23.07
C MET A 137 6.08 29.86 23.42
N GLY A 138 6.69 30.72 22.59
CA GLY A 138 8.02 31.27 22.82
C GLY A 138 9.13 30.30 22.45
N ASP A 139 9.16 29.13 23.09
CA ASP A 139 10.09 28.04 22.82
C ASP A 139 9.48 26.98 21.89
N VAL A 140 9.24 27.39 20.64
CA VAL A 140 8.77 26.48 19.60
C VAL A 140 9.90 25.53 19.22
N ASN A 141 9.72 24.25 19.48
CA ASN A 141 10.63 23.20 19.02
C ASN A 141 9.88 21.86 18.95
N HIS A 142 10.49 20.85 18.32
CA HIS A 142 9.87 19.54 18.16
C HIS A 142 9.71 18.76 19.47
N GLY A 143 10.48 19.05 20.53
CA GLY A 143 10.36 18.40 21.83
C GLY A 143 9.10 18.86 22.56
N ASN A 144 8.69 20.11 22.37
CA ASN A 144 7.50 20.69 22.98
C ASN A 144 6.19 20.38 22.22
N CYS A 145 6.26 19.64 21.11
CA CYS A 145 5.11 19.16 20.36
C CYS A 145 5.06 17.63 20.41
N VAL A 146 4.00 17.06 20.97
CA VAL A 146 3.79 15.62 21.01
C VAL A 146 2.58 15.21 20.18
N VAL A 147 2.64 14.02 19.58
CA VAL A 147 1.64 13.48 18.66
C VAL A 147 1.17 12.10 19.13
N LEU A 148 -0.15 11.92 19.09
CA LEU A 148 -0.82 10.65 19.38
C LEU A 148 -0.91 9.79 18.11
N ALA A 149 -1.23 8.50 18.29
CA ALA A 149 -1.32 7.55 17.18
C ALA A 149 -2.34 7.93 16.10
N ASP A 150 -3.35 8.73 16.43
CA ASP A 150 -4.37 9.23 15.52
C ASP A 150 -4.00 10.57 14.83
N GLY A 151 -2.81 11.11 15.09
CA GLY A 151 -2.36 12.39 14.55
C GLY A 151 -2.80 13.60 15.38
N THR A 152 -3.47 13.40 16.52
CA THR A 152 -3.76 14.50 17.47
C THR A 152 -2.47 15.06 18.02
N VAL A 153 -2.33 16.38 18.01
CA VAL A 153 -1.15 17.10 18.54
C VAL A 153 -1.49 17.72 19.88
N LYS A 154 -0.57 17.58 20.85
CA LYS A 154 -0.58 18.30 22.11
C LYS A 154 0.74 19.06 22.31
N LEU A 155 0.64 20.28 22.80
CA LEU A 155 1.78 21.09 23.22
C LEU A 155 2.11 20.79 24.68
N ILE A 156 3.39 20.65 25.00
CA ILE A 156 3.88 20.42 26.37
C ILE A 156 4.78 21.57 26.81
N ASP A 157 5.22 21.48 28.07
CA ASP A 157 6.08 22.48 28.73
C ASP A 157 5.45 23.89 28.75
N CYS A 158 4.16 23.96 29.05
CA CYS A 158 3.39 25.20 28.99
C CYS A 158 3.79 26.25 30.03
N ASP A 159 4.50 25.86 31.09
CA ASP A 159 4.95 26.78 32.13
C ASP A 159 6.05 27.75 31.65
N SER A 160 6.71 27.46 30.53
CA SER A 160 7.66 28.38 29.88
C SER A 160 7.00 29.41 28.96
N TYR A 161 5.70 29.26 28.63
CA TYR A 161 5.02 30.10 27.64
C TYR A 161 4.99 31.57 28.04
N SER A 162 5.01 32.46 27.05
CA SER A 162 4.83 33.89 27.27
C SER A 162 3.34 34.19 27.48
N ILE A 163 2.99 34.64 28.68
CA ILE A 163 1.61 34.92 29.08
C ILE A 163 1.41 36.43 29.22
N ARG A 164 0.42 36.97 28.51
CA ARG A 164 -0.01 38.36 28.67
C ARG A 164 -1.27 38.42 29.54
N THR A 165 -1.24 39.30 30.53
CA THR A 165 -2.40 39.63 31.38
C THR A 165 -2.69 41.12 31.28
N ASP A 166 -3.85 41.58 31.77
CA ASP A 166 -4.21 43.00 31.76
C ASP A 166 -3.26 43.89 32.58
N LYS A 167 -2.49 43.29 33.51
CA LYS A 167 -1.65 44.01 34.49
C LYS A 167 -0.16 43.81 34.29
N MET A 168 0.25 42.61 33.87
CA MET A 168 1.65 42.20 33.74
C MET A 168 1.84 41.24 32.57
N ARG A 169 3.09 41.14 32.12
CA ARG A 169 3.50 40.21 31.08
C ARG A 169 4.60 39.31 31.63
N TYR A 170 4.39 38.01 31.50
CA TYR A 170 5.36 36.99 31.87
C TYR A 170 6.09 36.51 30.62
N PRO A 171 7.36 36.88 30.40
CA PRO A 171 8.09 36.50 29.19
C PRO A 171 8.46 35.01 29.18
N CYS A 172 8.74 34.50 27.98
CA CYS A 172 9.43 33.23 27.80
C CYS A 172 10.93 33.52 27.66
N GLU A 173 11.74 32.91 28.53
CA GLU A 173 13.19 33.18 28.60
C GLU A 173 14.04 32.19 27.80
N VAL A 174 13.42 31.13 27.31
CA VAL A 174 14.08 30.00 26.64
C VAL A 174 13.67 29.95 25.18
N GLY A 175 14.51 29.33 24.35
CA GLY A 175 14.26 29.21 22.92
C GLY A 175 15.34 28.41 22.22
N VAL A 176 14.94 27.50 21.35
CA VAL A 176 15.86 26.73 20.50
C VAL A 176 16.25 27.52 19.25
N ALA A 177 17.53 27.84 19.10
CA ALA A 177 18.04 28.71 18.04
C ALA A 177 17.64 28.27 16.61
N THR A 178 17.59 26.97 16.34
CA THR A 178 17.18 26.45 15.02
C THR A 178 15.71 26.68 14.67
N HIS A 179 14.87 27.05 15.63
CA HIS A 179 13.45 27.35 15.43
C HIS A 179 13.11 28.81 15.74
N LEU A 180 14.09 29.60 16.16
CA LEU A 180 13.92 31.03 16.40
C LEU A 180 13.92 31.81 15.08
N ALA A 181 13.01 32.78 14.99
CA ALA A 181 12.95 33.69 13.85
C ALA A 181 14.25 34.49 13.67
N PRO A 182 14.58 34.94 12.43
CA PRO A 182 15.82 35.65 12.12
C PRO A 182 16.13 36.84 13.05
N GLU A 183 15.11 37.62 13.40
CA GLU A 183 15.18 38.80 14.26
C GLU A 183 15.49 38.48 15.73
N LEU A 184 15.38 37.21 16.14
CA LEU A 184 15.66 36.73 17.50
C LEU A 184 17.02 36.03 17.60
N GLN A 185 17.73 35.86 16.49
CA GLN A 185 19.02 35.17 16.46
C GLN A 185 20.10 35.97 17.19
N GLY A 186 20.59 35.42 18.31
CA GLY A 186 21.61 36.06 19.14
C GLY A 186 21.08 37.13 20.10
N ALA A 187 19.76 37.32 20.17
CA ALA A 187 19.14 38.24 21.12
C ALA A 187 19.05 37.62 22.53
N ASN A 188 19.10 38.45 23.57
CA ASN A 188 18.75 38.04 24.92
C ASN A 188 17.23 37.90 25.04
N LEU A 189 16.72 36.67 25.10
CA LEU A 189 15.28 36.39 25.03
C LEU A 189 14.47 37.00 26.18
N ARG A 190 15.12 37.30 27.32
CA ARG A 190 14.50 38.01 28.45
C ARG A 190 14.09 39.44 28.12
N ASP A 191 14.84 40.09 27.24
CA ASP A 191 14.68 41.53 26.94
C ASP A 191 13.82 41.78 25.70
N VAL A 192 13.41 40.71 24.99
CA VAL A 192 12.67 40.82 23.72
C VAL A 192 11.20 40.44 23.88
N GLU A 193 10.33 41.24 23.27
CA GLU A 193 8.94 40.89 23.16
C GLU A 193 8.69 39.71 22.22
N ARG A 194 8.37 38.55 22.80
CA ARG A 194 7.82 37.38 22.09
C ARG A 194 6.40 37.64 21.55
N LEU A 195 6.25 37.62 20.22
CA LEU A 195 4.98 37.80 19.50
C LEU A 195 4.53 36.51 18.82
N ALA A 196 3.25 36.42 18.47
CA ALA A 196 2.71 35.30 17.68
C ALA A 196 3.45 35.11 16.34
N ASN A 197 3.88 36.22 15.71
CA ASN A 197 4.69 36.16 14.48
C ASN A 197 6.05 35.46 14.66
N HIS A 198 6.62 35.46 15.87
CA HIS A 198 7.85 34.72 16.17
C HIS A 198 7.57 33.21 16.25
N ASP A 199 6.45 32.81 16.88
CA ASP A 199 5.98 31.42 16.89
C ASP A 199 5.64 30.94 15.48
N ASN A 200 5.07 31.79 14.62
CA ASN A 200 4.69 31.45 13.24
C ASN A 200 5.91 31.02 12.40
N PHE A 201 7.11 31.53 12.69
CA PHE A 201 8.34 31.03 12.09
C PHE A 201 8.65 29.60 12.53
N GLY A 202 8.65 29.34 13.83
CA GLY A 202 8.90 27.99 14.37
C GLY A 202 7.84 26.98 13.94
N LEU A 203 6.57 27.40 13.85
CA LEU A 203 5.47 26.62 13.29
C LEU A 203 5.77 26.20 11.86
N ALA A 204 6.21 27.14 11.01
CA ALA A 204 6.59 26.84 9.63
C ALA A 204 7.76 25.85 9.57
N VAL A 205 8.76 25.95 10.47
CA VAL A 205 9.86 24.98 10.57
C VAL A 205 9.34 23.57 10.88
N ILE A 206 8.44 23.41 11.87
CA ILE A 206 7.86 22.11 12.24
C ILE A 206 7.01 21.54 11.09
N ILE A 207 6.18 22.37 10.44
CA ILE A 207 5.40 21.96 9.27
C ILE A 207 6.34 21.52 8.14
N PHE A 208 7.42 22.25 7.89
CA PHE A 208 8.41 21.88 6.88
C PHE A 208 9.06 20.54 7.22
N GLN A 209 9.49 20.32 8.46
CA GLN A 209 10.07 19.05 8.89
C GLN A 209 9.09 17.88 8.73
N LEU A 210 7.80 18.07 9.01
CA LEU A 210 6.77 17.05 8.78
C LEU A 210 6.66 16.71 7.29
N LEU A 211 6.54 17.71 6.42
CA LEU A 211 6.32 17.49 4.99
C LEU A 211 7.57 17.01 4.25
N PHE A 212 8.76 17.46 4.68
CA PHE A 212 10.07 17.19 4.08
C PHE A 212 10.90 16.19 4.88
N LEU A 213 10.25 15.29 5.64
CA LEU A 213 10.86 14.11 6.25
C LEU A 213 12.05 14.41 7.18
N GLY A 214 11.86 15.38 8.08
CA GLY A 214 12.81 15.80 9.10
C GLY A 214 13.91 16.73 8.60
N ARG A 215 13.89 17.14 7.33
CA ARG A 215 14.83 18.13 6.81
C ARG A 215 14.53 19.51 7.37
N HIS A 216 15.59 20.25 7.67
CA HIS A 216 15.47 21.65 8.09
C HIS A 216 15.40 22.56 6.86
N PRO A 217 14.53 23.58 6.80
CA PRO A 217 14.37 24.46 5.63
C PRO A 217 15.65 25.23 5.26
N PHE A 218 16.55 25.43 6.23
CA PHE A 218 17.84 26.11 6.07
C PHE A 218 19.05 25.16 5.98
N ALA A 219 18.83 23.84 5.90
CA ALA A 219 19.91 22.86 5.73
C ALA A 219 20.22 22.61 4.25
N GLY A 220 20.85 23.59 3.59
CA GLY A 220 21.28 23.49 2.19
C GLY A 220 22.80 23.39 2.01
N ASN A 221 23.24 23.01 0.82
CA ASN A 221 24.67 22.96 0.47
C ASN A 221 25.15 24.36 0.08
N TYR A 222 26.10 24.92 0.84
CA TYR A 222 26.66 26.24 0.57
C TYR A 222 27.67 26.21 -0.59
N LEU A 223 27.62 27.22 -1.46
CA LEU A 223 28.54 27.36 -2.59
C LEU A 223 29.59 28.44 -2.29
N GLY A 224 30.87 28.06 -2.18
CA GLY A 224 31.99 28.99 -2.25
C GLY A 224 32.45 29.64 -0.94
N GLY A 225 32.44 28.92 0.20
CA GLY A 225 32.98 29.40 1.48
C GLY A 225 32.98 28.33 2.57
N GLU A 226 33.22 28.73 3.83
CA GLU A 226 33.11 27.87 5.01
C GLU A 226 31.65 27.42 5.25
N ASP A 227 31.48 26.24 5.86
CA ASP A 227 30.16 25.72 6.22
C ASP A 227 29.46 26.65 7.22
N LYS A 228 28.24 27.09 6.88
CA LYS A 228 27.41 27.92 7.76
C LYS A 228 26.54 27.07 8.66
N SER A 229 26.38 27.51 9.91
CA SER A 229 25.43 26.89 10.82
C SER A 229 23.98 27.17 10.39
N ILE A 230 23.03 26.40 10.90
CA ILE A 230 21.60 26.61 10.60
C ILE A 230 21.16 28.00 11.08
N GLU A 231 21.64 28.43 12.24
CA GLU A 231 21.36 29.73 12.85
C GLU A 231 21.83 30.90 11.97
N ASP A 232 23.02 30.79 11.39
CA ASP A 232 23.55 31.77 10.44
C ASP A 232 22.71 31.81 9.16
N CYS A 233 22.31 30.64 8.64
CA CYS A 233 21.43 30.55 7.48
C CYS A 233 20.04 31.17 7.74
N ILE A 234 19.48 30.97 8.94
CA ILE A 234 18.23 31.62 9.36
C ILE A 234 18.42 33.13 9.42
N ARG A 235 19.46 33.62 10.12
CA ARG A 235 19.76 35.05 10.26
C ARG A 235 19.91 35.77 8.91
N GLU A 236 20.44 35.08 7.92
CA GLU A 236 20.69 35.61 6.58
C GLU A 236 19.57 35.32 5.55
N TYR A 237 18.42 34.77 6.00
CA TYR A 237 17.27 34.39 5.16
C TYR A 237 17.65 33.45 4.00
N ARG A 238 18.52 32.47 4.26
CA ARG A 238 19.02 31.52 3.25
C ARG A 238 18.16 30.26 3.17
N PHE A 239 16.89 30.42 2.81
CA PHE A 239 15.98 29.29 2.60
C PHE A 239 16.47 28.42 1.42
N ALA A 240 16.75 27.14 1.68
CA ALA A 240 17.50 26.28 0.75
C ALA A 240 16.67 25.72 -0.41
N TYR A 241 15.33 25.76 -0.28
CA TYR A 241 14.39 25.14 -1.20
C TYR A 241 13.63 26.15 -2.06
N GLY A 242 13.79 27.44 -1.77
CA GLY A 242 13.08 28.51 -2.46
C GLY A 242 13.75 28.97 -3.75
N ASP A 243 13.02 29.73 -4.56
CA ASP A 243 13.48 30.20 -5.88
C ASP A 243 14.75 31.06 -5.78
N ASN A 244 14.91 31.77 -4.67
CA ASN A 244 16.06 32.64 -4.41
C ASN A 244 17.30 31.91 -3.85
N ALA A 245 17.25 30.59 -3.65
CA ALA A 245 18.35 29.84 -3.02
C ALA A 245 19.68 30.03 -3.77
N ALA A 246 19.65 29.96 -5.11
CA ALA A 246 20.84 30.14 -5.94
C ALA A 246 21.45 31.56 -5.81
N LEU A 247 20.60 32.60 -5.72
CA LEU A 247 21.04 33.99 -5.48
C LEU A 247 21.65 34.15 -4.08
N LYS A 248 21.24 33.30 -3.14
CA LYS A 248 21.77 33.23 -1.78
C LYS A 248 22.89 32.19 -1.65
N ASN A 249 23.58 31.79 -2.73
CA ASN A 249 24.69 30.83 -2.71
C ASN A 249 24.36 29.51 -1.97
N VAL A 250 23.10 29.09 -1.96
CA VAL A 250 22.67 27.81 -1.37
C VAL A 250 22.05 26.96 -2.46
N ARG A 251 22.33 25.66 -2.42
CA ARG A 251 21.61 24.66 -3.22
C ARG A 251 20.83 23.72 -2.32
N GLN A 252 19.64 23.35 -2.78
CA GLN A 252 18.88 22.27 -2.18
C GLN A 252 19.73 20.98 -2.14
N PRO A 253 19.72 20.23 -1.01
CA PRO A 253 20.40 18.94 -0.94
C PRO A 253 19.80 17.92 -1.93
N PRO A 254 20.63 17.08 -2.58
CA PRO A 254 20.14 16.06 -3.51
C PRO A 254 19.28 15.00 -2.79
N GLY A 255 18.37 14.35 -3.53
CA GLY A 255 17.50 13.30 -2.97
C GLY A 255 16.52 13.81 -1.92
N THR A 256 16.11 15.08 -2.00
CA THR A 256 15.08 15.67 -1.14
C THR A 256 13.87 16.10 -1.96
N LEU A 257 12.71 16.21 -1.31
CA LEU A 257 11.49 16.68 -1.94
C LEU A 257 11.68 18.12 -2.42
N PRO A 258 11.40 18.45 -3.70
CA PRO A 258 11.43 19.84 -4.15
C PRO A 258 10.21 20.62 -3.64
N LEU A 259 10.32 21.96 -3.57
CA LEU A 259 9.27 22.80 -3.01
C LEU A 259 7.99 22.79 -3.85
N ASP A 260 8.08 22.57 -5.16
CA ASP A 260 6.93 22.47 -6.06
C ASP A 260 6.17 21.14 -5.96
N ALA A 261 6.69 20.17 -5.18
CA ALA A 261 5.99 18.92 -4.92
C ALA A 261 4.87 19.04 -3.88
N VAL A 262 4.84 20.13 -3.10
CA VAL A 262 3.64 20.53 -2.34
C VAL A 262 2.73 21.40 -3.23
N SER A 263 1.53 21.74 -2.76
CA SER A 263 0.65 22.63 -3.54
C SER A 263 1.26 24.03 -3.67
N PRO A 264 0.98 24.79 -4.76
CA PRO A 264 1.50 26.15 -4.92
C PRO A 264 1.18 27.09 -3.75
N ARG A 265 0.02 26.88 -3.09
CA ARG A 265 -0.37 27.63 -1.90
C ARG A 265 0.57 27.34 -0.72
N VAL A 266 0.87 26.07 -0.45
CA VAL A 266 1.78 25.66 0.62
C VAL A 266 3.22 26.09 0.33
N ALA A 267 3.68 25.98 -0.91
CA ALA A 267 5.00 26.47 -1.33
C ALA A 267 5.16 27.97 -1.05
N LEU A 268 4.19 28.79 -1.47
CA LEU A 268 4.18 30.23 -1.21
C LEU A 268 4.18 30.56 0.29
N MET A 269 3.52 29.75 1.11
CA MET A 269 3.51 29.94 2.55
C MET A 269 4.89 29.72 3.18
N PHE A 270 5.65 28.72 2.73
CA PHE A 270 7.03 28.55 3.18
C PHE A 270 7.92 29.73 2.77
N GLU A 271 7.79 30.20 1.52
CA GLU A 271 8.52 31.39 1.05
C GLU A 271 8.20 32.62 1.92
N ARG A 272 6.91 32.88 2.19
CA ARG A 272 6.49 33.96 3.10
C ARG A 272 7.05 33.79 4.50
N ALA A 273 6.99 32.59 5.06
CA ALA A 273 7.43 32.31 6.43
C ALA A 273 8.94 32.49 6.62
N PHE A 274 9.75 32.10 5.62
CA PHE A 274 11.20 32.03 5.74
C PHE A 274 11.96 33.18 5.10
N ILE A 275 11.34 33.95 4.21
CA ILE A 275 11.98 35.10 3.52
C ILE A 275 11.43 36.45 3.98
N THR A 276 10.21 36.50 4.54
CA THR A 276 9.56 37.76 4.92
C THR A 276 9.26 37.83 6.42
N GLU A 277 9.02 39.05 6.92
CA GLU A 277 8.53 39.27 8.30
C GLU A 277 7.01 39.12 8.42
N ALA A 278 6.27 39.16 7.30
CA ALA A 278 4.81 38.99 7.26
C ALA A 278 4.43 37.50 7.10
N ARG A 279 4.74 36.73 8.14
CA ARG A 279 4.62 35.27 8.11
C ARG A 279 3.16 34.81 8.10
N PRO A 280 2.87 33.64 7.52
CA PRO A 280 1.50 33.14 7.49
C PRO A 280 0.99 32.80 8.89
N GLU A 281 -0.26 33.17 9.15
CA GLU A 281 -0.92 32.83 10.41
C GLU A 281 -1.28 31.34 10.48
N PRO A 282 -1.43 30.75 11.67
CA PRO A 282 -1.79 29.34 11.82
C PRO A 282 -3.07 28.95 11.07
N ARG A 283 -4.04 29.88 10.99
CA ARG A 283 -5.27 29.69 10.21
C ARG A 283 -5.02 29.50 8.71
N GLU A 284 -4.11 30.29 8.13
CA GLU A 284 -3.74 30.14 6.72
C GLU A 284 -3.12 28.77 6.46
N TRP A 285 -2.34 28.24 7.42
CA TRP A 285 -1.72 26.91 7.33
C TRP A 285 -2.75 25.80 7.35
N ILE A 286 -3.75 25.90 8.22
CA ILE A 286 -4.84 24.91 8.30
C ILE A 286 -5.52 24.78 6.94
N GLU A 287 -5.95 25.89 6.35
CA GLU A 287 -6.65 25.89 5.06
C GLU A 287 -5.77 25.33 3.93
N ALA A 288 -4.51 25.77 3.83
CA ALA A 288 -3.62 25.32 2.76
C ALA A 288 -3.22 23.84 2.88
N LEU A 289 -3.05 23.34 4.10
CA LEU A 289 -2.70 21.93 4.36
C LEU A 289 -3.91 21.00 4.17
N GLU A 290 -5.12 21.44 4.52
CA GLU A 290 -6.36 20.73 4.19
C GLU A 290 -6.56 20.64 2.66
N ASP A 291 -6.36 21.75 1.95
CA ASP A 291 -6.40 21.77 0.48
C ASP A 291 -5.37 20.80 -0.11
N LEU A 292 -4.14 20.79 0.42
CA LEU A 292 -3.10 19.86 0.00
C LEU A 292 -3.53 18.41 0.25
N ALA A 293 -3.98 18.07 1.46
CA ALA A 293 -4.42 16.73 1.83
C ALA A 293 -5.52 16.19 0.89
N ASN A 294 -6.50 17.05 0.57
CA ASN A 294 -7.60 16.73 -0.34
C ASN A 294 -7.19 16.61 -1.81
N SER A 295 -5.99 17.09 -2.18
CA SER A 295 -5.45 17.06 -3.54
C SER A 295 -4.38 15.99 -3.76
N LEU A 296 -4.21 15.08 -2.81
CA LEU A 296 -3.27 13.97 -2.94
C LEU A 296 -3.87 12.83 -3.77
N GLU A 297 -3.06 12.24 -4.64
CA GLU A 297 -3.38 11.02 -5.36
C GLU A 297 -2.42 9.89 -4.97
N GLN A 298 -2.91 8.65 -5.02
CA GLN A 298 -2.11 7.47 -4.77
C GLN A 298 -1.27 7.13 -6.00
N CYS A 299 0.01 6.82 -5.77
CA CYS A 299 0.89 6.37 -6.84
C CYS A 299 0.50 4.99 -7.37
N ALA A 300 0.36 4.90 -8.69
CA ALA A 300 0.09 3.64 -9.40
C ALA A 300 1.17 2.56 -9.20
N LEU A 301 2.42 2.97 -8.89
CA LEU A 301 3.55 2.07 -8.68
C LEU A 301 3.73 1.63 -7.23
N HIS A 302 3.25 2.43 -6.29
CA HIS A 302 3.51 2.24 -4.87
C HIS A 302 2.31 2.72 -4.05
N PRO A 303 1.42 1.83 -3.59
CA PRO A 303 0.18 2.25 -2.94
C PRO A 303 0.40 3.02 -1.61
N GLY A 304 1.58 2.90 -0.99
CA GLY A 304 1.97 3.69 0.18
C GLY A 304 2.41 5.13 -0.14
N HIS A 305 2.58 5.47 -1.41
CA HIS A 305 2.95 6.83 -1.84
C HIS A 305 1.68 7.59 -2.17
N LEU A 306 1.44 8.68 -1.44
CA LEU A 306 0.48 9.71 -1.81
C LEU A 306 1.25 10.97 -2.17
N TYR A 307 0.93 11.62 -3.28
CA TYR A 307 1.61 12.83 -3.73
C TYR A 307 0.62 13.81 -4.38
N PHE A 308 1.04 15.05 -4.57
CA PHE A 308 0.17 16.09 -5.12
C PHE A 308 -0.22 15.79 -6.57
N ASN A 309 -1.53 15.74 -6.86
CA ASN A 309 -2.07 15.22 -8.12
C ASN A 309 -1.80 16.05 -9.38
N ARG A 310 -1.13 17.20 -9.26
CA ARG A 310 -0.71 18.01 -10.41
C ARG A 310 0.71 17.72 -10.86
N LEU A 311 1.45 16.88 -10.14
CA LEU A 311 2.78 16.45 -10.54
C LEU A 311 2.68 15.42 -11.66
N ALA A 312 3.58 15.52 -12.64
CA ALA A 312 3.63 14.58 -13.77
C ALA A 312 4.09 13.17 -13.37
N ALA A 313 4.75 13.03 -12.22
CA ALA A 313 5.25 11.78 -11.69
C ALA A 313 5.33 11.80 -10.16
N CYS A 314 5.30 10.62 -9.55
CA CYS A 314 5.45 10.47 -8.10
C CYS A 314 6.87 10.86 -7.64
N PRO A 315 7.03 11.92 -6.82
CA PRO A 315 8.34 12.37 -6.34
C PRO A 315 8.97 11.36 -5.36
N TRP A 316 8.14 10.62 -4.62
CA TRP A 316 8.61 9.61 -3.68
C TRP A 316 9.31 8.46 -4.38
N CYS A 317 8.72 7.94 -5.46
CA CYS A 317 9.36 6.90 -6.28
C CYS A 317 10.73 7.36 -6.80
N GLU A 318 10.87 8.62 -7.18
CA GLU A 318 12.15 9.17 -7.61
C GLU A 318 13.17 9.23 -6.46
N ILE A 319 12.79 9.75 -5.30
CA ILE A 319 13.70 9.85 -4.15
C ILE A 319 14.11 8.47 -3.65
N GLU A 320 13.19 7.52 -3.56
CA GLU A 320 13.48 6.14 -3.17
C GLU A 320 14.43 5.46 -4.17
N ALA A 321 14.26 5.70 -5.47
CA ALA A 321 15.15 5.16 -6.50
C ALA A 321 16.57 5.77 -6.43
N GLN A 322 16.71 7.05 -6.09
CA GLN A 322 18.00 7.72 -5.96
C GLN A 322 18.74 7.33 -4.68
N THR A 323 18.02 7.20 -3.57
CA THR A 323 18.59 7.02 -2.22
C THR A 323 18.65 5.56 -1.78
N GLY A 324 17.84 4.68 -2.37
CA GLY A 324 17.65 3.30 -1.93
C GLY A 324 16.88 3.17 -0.61
N LEU A 325 16.39 4.27 -0.05
CA LEU A 325 15.66 4.29 1.22
C LEU A 325 14.15 4.18 0.94
N MET A 326 13.48 3.24 1.59
CA MET A 326 12.01 3.20 1.60
C MET A 326 11.50 4.28 2.56
N LEU A 327 10.85 5.31 2.01
CA LEU A 327 10.39 6.47 2.77
C LEU A 327 9.03 6.21 3.40
N PHE A 328 8.09 5.71 2.59
CA PHE A 328 6.74 5.39 3.03
C PHE A 328 6.49 3.92 2.75
N PRO A 329 6.66 3.05 3.75
CA PRO A 329 6.30 1.65 3.56
C PRO A 329 4.83 1.58 3.17
N PHE A 330 4.53 0.92 2.04
CA PHE A 330 3.21 0.37 1.88
C PHE A 330 3.19 -0.84 2.78
N VAL A 331 2.40 -0.75 3.83
CA VAL A 331 2.23 -1.85 4.74
C VAL A 331 1.47 -2.96 3.99
N THR A 332 2.19 -3.99 3.57
CA THR A 332 1.64 -5.35 3.67
C THR A 332 1.41 -5.59 5.15
N ALA A 333 0.26 -5.17 5.69
CA ALA A 333 -0.17 -5.31 7.10
C ALA A 333 0.94 -5.85 8.05
N GLY A 334 1.77 -5.00 8.67
CA GLY A 334 2.96 -5.57 9.32
C GLY A 334 4.05 -4.67 9.89
N ALA A 335 3.72 -3.58 10.57
CA ALA A 335 4.50 -3.25 11.77
C ALA A 335 3.56 -2.60 12.77
N HIS A 336 3.43 -3.19 13.96
CA HIS A 336 3.00 -2.53 15.18
C HIS A 336 3.62 -3.34 16.32
N PRO A 337 4.14 -2.70 17.38
CA PRO A 337 4.53 -3.44 18.57
C PRO A 337 3.26 -3.90 19.28
N GLY A 338 2.89 -5.18 19.11
CA GLY A 338 1.92 -5.85 20.00
C GLY A 338 0.70 -6.55 19.40
N GLY A 339 0.58 -6.72 18.08
CA GLY A 339 -0.51 -7.53 17.50
C GLY A 339 -0.25 -7.90 16.05
N GLU A 340 -0.03 -9.19 15.77
CA GLU A 340 0.26 -9.67 14.42
C GLU A 340 -1.00 -9.62 13.55
N LYS A 341 -1.07 -8.69 12.57
CA LYS A 341 -1.87 -8.90 11.35
C LYS A 341 -1.03 -9.70 10.33
N PRO A 342 -1.65 -10.55 9.49
CA PRO A 342 -0.91 -11.45 8.62
C PRO A 342 -0.37 -10.78 7.35
N PHE A 343 0.91 -11.02 7.06
CA PHE A 343 1.56 -10.76 5.77
C PHE A 343 0.77 -11.42 4.63
N ASN A 344 0.46 -10.64 3.59
CA ASN A 344 -0.42 -11.06 2.51
C ASN A 344 0.33 -11.17 1.16
N ILE A 345 0.52 -12.42 0.71
CA ILE A 345 1.16 -12.73 -0.57
C ILE A 345 0.38 -12.17 -1.76
N PHE A 346 -0.95 -12.18 -1.72
CA PHE A 346 -1.78 -11.71 -2.82
C PHE A 346 -1.53 -10.21 -3.09
N THR A 347 -1.32 -9.43 -2.03
CA THR A 347 -0.95 -8.02 -2.15
C THR A 347 0.43 -7.84 -2.79
N VAL A 348 1.38 -8.71 -2.44
CA VAL A 348 2.72 -8.73 -3.07
C VAL A 348 2.62 -9.09 -4.56
N GLU A 349 1.85 -10.12 -4.91
CA GLU A 349 1.68 -10.60 -6.28
C GLU A 349 0.97 -9.56 -7.17
N ASN A 350 -0.10 -8.93 -6.66
CA ASN A 350 -0.78 -7.84 -7.36
C ASN A 350 0.16 -6.66 -7.63
N LEU A 351 1.03 -6.35 -6.67
CA LEU A 351 2.00 -5.28 -6.87
C LEU A 351 3.02 -5.63 -7.95
N ILE A 352 3.51 -6.88 -7.98
CA ILE A 352 4.39 -7.35 -9.06
C ILE A 352 3.68 -7.25 -10.42
N ALA A 353 2.40 -7.63 -10.49
CA ALA A 353 1.60 -7.52 -11.71
C ALA A 353 1.48 -6.05 -12.19
N ASN A 354 1.23 -5.13 -11.26
CA ASN A 354 1.07 -3.70 -11.55
C ASN A 354 2.38 -2.99 -11.93
N LEU A 355 3.55 -3.57 -11.64
CA LEU A 355 4.82 -3.01 -12.10
C LEU A 355 4.96 -3.04 -13.63
N GLY A 356 4.19 -3.89 -14.32
CA GLY A 356 4.15 -3.91 -15.79
C GLY A 356 5.54 -4.08 -16.41
N ILE A 357 6.39 -4.93 -15.81
CA ILE A 357 7.81 -5.11 -16.18
C ILE A 357 7.96 -5.46 -17.67
N SER A 358 7.05 -6.29 -18.20
CA SER A 358 6.95 -6.66 -19.61
C SER A 358 6.56 -5.50 -20.54
N ASN A 359 5.91 -4.45 -20.02
CA ASN A 359 5.49 -3.25 -20.75
C ASN A 359 6.35 -2.02 -20.42
N ALA A 360 7.39 -2.16 -19.59
CA ALA A 360 8.22 -1.06 -19.12
C ALA A 360 9.26 -0.59 -20.17
N LEU A 361 9.31 -1.25 -21.32
CA LEU A 361 10.12 -0.83 -22.45
C LEU A 361 9.45 0.35 -23.16
N PRO A 362 10.16 1.48 -23.39
CA PRO A 362 9.71 2.42 -24.39
C PRO A 362 9.63 1.69 -25.74
N ALA A 363 8.49 1.80 -26.43
CA ALA A 363 8.38 1.33 -27.81
C ALA A 363 9.50 1.98 -28.63
N LYS A 364 10.19 1.20 -29.48
CA LYS A 364 11.20 1.74 -30.39
C LYS A 364 10.60 2.97 -31.07
N PRO A 365 11.25 4.14 -31.03
CA PRO A 365 10.70 5.35 -31.63
C PRO A 365 10.33 5.05 -33.09
N PRO A 366 9.16 5.53 -33.57
CA PRO A 366 8.73 5.26 -34.93
C PRO A 366 9.82 5.73 -35.91
N PRO A 367 10.03 5.00 -37.02
CA PRO A 367 11.01 5.41 -38.02
C PRO A 367 10.76 6.86 -38.43
N VAL A 368 11.84 7.60 -38.66
CA VAL A 368 11.87 9.01 -39.07
C VAL A 368 10.67 9.32 -39.97
N ALA A 369 9.79 10.21 -39.52
CA ALA A 369 8.53 10.53 -40.18
C ALA A 369 8.72 11.03 -41.63
N ALA A 370 7.62 11.07 -42.38
CA ALA A 370 7.52 11.58 -43.75
C ALA A 370 8.33 12.87 -43.98
N PRO A 371 8.85 13.12 -45.21
CA PRO A 371 9.72 14.25 -45.48
C PRO A 371 9.09 15.58 -45.05
N LEU A 372 9.79 16.29 -44.16
CA LEU A 372 9.43 17.65 -43.73
C LEU A 372 9.65 18.65 -44.87
N PRO A 373 8.94 19.79 -44.89
CA PRO A 373 9.28 20.87 -45.82
C PRO A 373 10.72 21.36 -45.57
N PRO A 374 11.47 21.71 -46.63
CA PRO A 374 12.81 22.25 -46.47
C PRO A 374 12.79 23.59 -45.71
N THR A 375 13.86 23.89 -45.00
CA THR A 375 14.00 25.14 -44.23
C THR A 375 13.92 26.38 -45.15
N ALA A 376 13.38 27.48 -44.61
CA ALA A 376 13.20 28.73 -45.36
C ALA A 376 14.53 29.23 -45.94
N GLU A 377 15.62 29.11 -45.17
CA GLU A 377 16.98 29.45 -45.58
C GLU A 377 17.44 28.64 -46.80
N VAL A 378 17.19 27.32 -46.81
CA VAL A 378 17.53 26.43 -47.92
C VAL A 378 16.69 26.72 -49.16
N VAL A 379 15.40 27.02 -48.99
CA VAL A 379 14.50 27.42 -50.08
C VAL A 379 14.95 28.75 -50.68
N GLU A 380 15.30 29.71 -49.83
CA GLU A 380 15.75 31.05 -50.23
C GLU A 380 17.10 30.98 -50.94
N ALA A 381 18.08 30.25 -50.39
CA ALA A 381 19.38 30.03 -51.01
C ALA A 381 19.24 29.38 -52.41
N LYS A 382 18.37 28.38 -52.56
CA LYS A 382 18.10 27.77 -53.87
C LYS A 382 17.39 28.72 -54.82
N ARG A 383 16.47 29.55 -54.33
CA ARG A 383 15.76 30.56 -55.12
C ARG A 383 16.69 31.67 -55.58
N GLU A 384 17.56 32.16 -54.70
CA GLU A 384 18.54 33.19 -55.01
C GLU A 384 19.58 32.68 -56.01
N ASN A 385 20.07 31.45 -55.83
CA ASN A 385 20.96 30.82 -56.80
C ASN A 385 20.28 30.64 -58.18
N ARG A 386 19.00 30.26 -58.22
CA ARG A 386 18.23 30.24 -59.47
C ARG A 386 18.13 31.61 -60.11
N LYS A 387 17.82 32.66 -59.34
CA LYS A 387 17.77 34.05 -59.85
C LYS A 387 19.11 34.50 -60.41
N LYS A 388 20.22 34.29 -59.67
CA LYS A 388 21.58 34.61 -60.12
C LYS A 388 21.94 33.85 -61.41
N THR A 389 21.59 32.57 -61.47
CA THR A 389 21.76 31.72 -62.67
C THR A 389 20.96 32.26 -63.86
N THR A 390 19.67 32.57 -63.70
CA THR A 390 18.82 33.11 -64.77
C THR A 390 19.29 34.47 -65.26
N ILE A 391 19.60 35.41 -64.36
CA ILE A 391 20.12 36.74 -64.71
C ILE A 391 21.43 36.59 -65.49
N SER A 392 22.33 35.73 -65.04
CA SER A 392 23.63 35.56 -65.71
C SER A 392 23.51 34.88 -67.07
N LEU A 393 22.63 33.89 -67.24
CA LEU A 393 22.36 33.30 -68.57
C LEU A 393 21.79 34.34 -69.55
N ILE A 394 20.92 35.24 -69.07
CA ILE A 394 20.40 36.36 -69.86
C ILE A 394 21.53 37.31 -70.27
N VAL A 395 22.38 37.72 -69.32
CA VAL A 395 23.53 38.60 -69.58
C VAL A 395 24.50 37.97 -70.58
N GLN A 396 24.77 36.66 -70.46
CA GLN A 396 25.63 35.93 -71.39
C GLN A 396 25.00 35.81 -72.77
N PHE A 397 23.70 35.53 -72.86
CA PHE A 397 22.98 35.45 -74.14
C PHE A 397 23.05 36.78 -74.90
N PHE A 398 22.75 37.89 -74.23
CA PHE A 398 22.84 39.22 -74.85
C PHE A 398 24.30 39.65 -75.12
N GLY A 399 25.23 39.31 -74.23
CA GLY A 399 26.66 39.53 -74.43
C GLY A 399 27.22 38.78 -75.63
N LEU A 400 26.80 37.53 -75.85
CA LEU A 400 27.19 36.71 -76.99
C LEU A 400 26.63 37.28 -78.30
N ILE A 401 25.37 37.71 -78.31
CA ILE A 401 24.73 38.37 -79.47
C ILE A 401 25.50 39.64 -79.83
N PHE A 402 25.84 40.46 -78.84
CA PHE A 402 26.64 41.68 -79.06
C PHE A 402 28.05 41.35 -79.60
N LEU A 403 28.72 40.34 -79.03
CA LEU A 403 30.05 39.94 -79.48
C LEU A 403 30.04 39.38 -80.92
N MET A 404 29.01 38.62 -81.28
CA MET A 404 28.82 38.11 -82.64
C MET A 404 28.62 39.25 -83.65
N ALA A 405 27.93 40.33 -83.26
CA ALA A 405 27.72 41.50 -84.10
C ALA A 405 28.98 42.33 -84.34
N VAL A 406 29.94 42.34 -83.39
CA VAL A 406 31.15 43.17 -83.46
C VAL A 406 32.38 42.42 -83.99
N LEU A 407 32.57 41.14 -83.63
CA LEU A 407 33.82 40.39 -83.85
C LEU A 407 33.67 39.17 -84.78
N GLY A 408 32.46 38.87 -85.26
CA GLY A 408 32.18 37.70 -86.10
C GLY A 408 32.01 36.39 -85.30
N VAL A 409 31.33 35.42 -85.92
CA VAL A 409 30.77 34.23 -85.25
C VAL A 409 31.83 33.36 -84.56
N GLY A 410 33.00 33.17 -85.18
CA GLY A 410 34.04 32.27 -84.67
C GLY A 410 34.71 32.75 -83.37
N VAL A 411 35.06 34.04 -83.30
CA VAL A 411 35.72 34.63 -82.12
C VAL A 411 34.71 34.80 -80.98
N ALA A 412 33.47 35.16 -81.30
CA ALA A 412 32.40 35.29 -80.32
C ALA A 412 32.02 33.96 -79.64
N ALA A 413 32.01 32.85 -80.38
CA ALA A 413 31.75 31.53 -79.81
C ALA A 413 32.82 31.12 -78.79
N PHE A 414 34.09 31.43 -79.05
CA PHE A 414 35.20 31.11 -78.13
C PHE A 414 35.10 31.88 -76.80
N PHE A 415 34.94 33.21 -76.85
CA PHE A 415 34.80 34.01 -75.63
C PHE A 415 33.49 33.73 -74.89
N GLY A 416 32.40 33.41 -75.60
CA GLY A 416 31.16 32.92 -75.01
C GLY A 416 31.35 31.62 -74.23
N MET A 417 32.10 30.67 -74.79
CA MET A 417 32.41 29.41 -74.15
C MET A 417 33.30 29.59 -72.92
N CYS A 418 34.34 30.43 -72.98
CA CYS A 418 35.17 30.75 -71.82
C CYS A 418 34.37 31.42 -70.69
N ALA A 419 33.49 32.38 -71.03
CA ALA A 419 32.60 33.02 -70.06
C ALA A 419 31.61 32.02 -69.43
N LEU A 420 31.08 31.09 -70.22
CA LEU A 420 30.22 30.00 -69.73
C LEU A 420 30.96 29.08 -68.76
N ILE A 421 32.22 28.73 -69.04
CA ILE A 421 33.05 27.88 -68.17
C ILE A 421 33.35 28.59 -66.85
N VAL A 422 33.81 29.84 -66.88
CA VAL A 422 34.07 30.65 -65.67
C VAL A 422 32.79 30.81 -64.84
N TRP A 423 31.65 30.99 -65.51
CA TRP A 423 30.35 31.09 -64.87
C TRP A 423 29.86 29.78 -64.24
N LEU A 424 30.04 28.64 -64.90
CA LEU A 424 29.73 27.32 -64.35
C LEU A 424 30.55 27.06 -63.07
N PHE A 425 31.80 27.51 -63.03
CA PHE A 425 32.62 27.45 -61.81
C PHE A 425 32.14 28.40 -60.70
N TYR A 426 31.78 29.64 -61.02
CA TYR A 426 31.33 30.63 -60.03
C TYR A 426 29.96 30.31 -59.42
N THR A 427 28.99 29.90 -60.25
CA THR A 427 27.64 29.54 -59.80
C THR A 427 27.62 28.27 -58.96
N ASN A 428 28.43 27.27 -59.31
CA ASN A 428 28.57 26.03 -58.53
C ASN A 428 29.19 26.29 -57.14
N ASN A 429 30.02 27.33 -56.99
CA ASN A 429 30.67 27.67 -55.72
C ASN A 429 29.71 28.37 -54.73
N SER A 430 28.69 29.09 -55.22
CA SER A 430 27.81 29.94 -54.39
C SER A 430 26.91 29.20 -53.39
N VAL A 431 26.70 27.90 -53.59
CA VAL A 431 25.87 27.04 -52.70
C VAL A 431 26.70 25.86 -52.17
N LYS A 432 27.99 25.80 -52.50
CA LYS A 432 28.89 24.71 -52.14
C LYS A 432 29.07 24.60 -50.62
N TYR A 433 29.34 25.72 -49.97
CA TYR A 433 29.51 25.79 -48.52
C TYR A 433 28.27 25.29 -47.76
N LEU A 434 27.08 25.77 -48.15
CA LEU A 434 25.81 25.35 -47.54
C LEU A 434 25.53 23.85 -47.77
N ARG A 435 25.95 23.29 -48.92
CA ARG A 435 25.83 21.86 -49.20
C ARG A 435 26.76 21.03 -48.30
N GLU A 436 28.02 21.43 -48.18
CA GLU A 436 29.02 20.76 -47.32
C GLU A 436 28.57 20.79 -45.85
N GLU A 437 28.07 21.93 -45.39
CA GLU A 437 27.51 22.08 -44.03
C GLU A 437 26.28 21.20 -43.79
N LEU A 438 25.39 21.05 -44.78
CA LEU A 438 24.23 20.16 -44.66
C LEU A 438 24.61 18.67 -44.71
N GLU A 439 25.62 18.30 -45.50
CA GLU A 439 26.16 16.93 -45.54
C GLU A 439 26.82 16.56 -44.20
N GLU A 440 27.57 17.49 -43.60
CA GLU A 440 28.14 17.32 -42.26
C GLU A 440 27.05 17.19 -41.19
N ASN A 441 26.07 18.09 -41.20
CA ASN A 441 24.92 18.04 -40.29
C ASN A 441 24.08 16.75 -40.44
N LEU A 442 23.94 16.24 -41.67
CA LEU A 442 23.29 14.96 -41.93
C LEU A 442 24.10 13.79 -41.38
N SER A 443 25.42 13.80 -41.56
CA SER A 443 26.33 12.77 -41.03
C SER A 443 26.32 12.75 -39.50
N ASP A 444 26.41 13.91 -38.85
CA ASP A 444 26.33 14.07 -37.39
C ASP A 444 24.99 13.54 -36.84
N ALA A 445 23.86 13.91 -37.47
CA ALA A 445 22.55 13.42 -37.09
C ALA A 445 22.41 11.89 -37.25
N GLN A 446 23.00 11.31 -38.30
CA GLN A 446 23.01 9.86 -38.53
C GLN A 446 23.86 9.12 -37.47
N GLN A 447 25.04 9.64 -37.14
CA GLN A 447 25.91 9.05 -36.12
C GLN A 447 25.24 9.08 -34.73
N LYS A 448 24.64 10.22 -34.35
CA LYS A 448 23.90 10.37 -33.09
C LYS A 448 22.69 9.43 -33.02
N TRP A 449 21.97 9.24 -34.13
CA TRP A 449 20.88 8.28 -34.22
C TRP A 449 21.36 6.83 -34.02
N ALA A 450 22.46 6.43 -34.68
CA ALA A 450 23.03 5.10 -34.53
C ALA A 450 23.58 4.83 -33.12
N ALA A 451 24.18 5.85 -32.48
CA ALA A 451 24.62 5.76 -31.08
C ALA A 451 23.43 5.54 -30.14
N LEU A 452 22.33 6.28 -30.34
CA LEU A 452 21.10 6.11 -29.57
C LEU A 452 20.49 4.71 -29.77
N GLU A 453 20.45 4.18 -30.99
CA GLU A 453 19.95 2.81 -31.25
C GLU A 453 20.81 1.75 -30.53
N ASN A 454 22.13 1.91 -30.52
CA ASN A 454 23.03 1.01 -29.79
C ASN A 454 22.83 1.09 -28.27
N GLU A 455 22.60 2.29 -27.74
CA GLU A 455 22.31 2.49 -26.33
C GLU A 455 20.95 1.90 -25.92
N TRP A 456 19.93 2.08 -26.77
CA TRP A 456 18.61 1.47 -26.61
C TRP A 456 18.69 -0.08 -26.58
N ALA A 457 19.64 -0.66 -27.31
CA ALA A 457 19.87 -2.11 -27.36
C ALA A 457 20.63 -2.66 -26.14
N ARG A 458 21.46 -1.87 -25.43
CA ARG A 458 22.25 -2.28 -24.25
C ARG A 458 21.42 -2.29 -22.95
N ASN A 459 20.26 -2.92 -23.01
CA ASN A 459 19.16 -2.79 -22.05
C ASN A 459 19.44 -3.42 -20.66
N PRO A 460 19.08 -2.76 -19.53
CA PRO A 460 19.17 -3.35 -18.18
C PRO A 460 18.17 -4.48 -17.86
N LEU A 461 17.29 -4.86 -18.78
CA LEU A 461 16.25 -5.90 -18.60
C LEU A 461 16.73 -7.20 -17.91
N PRO A 462 17.91 -7.77 -18.24
CA PRO A 462 18.33 -9.03 -17.62
C PRO A 462 18.40 -8.97 -16.10
N LYS A 463 18.85 -7.84 -15.55
CA LYS A 463 18.93 -7.63 -14.10
C LYS A 463 17.54 -7.55 -13.46
N LEU A 464 16.57 -6.95 -14.15
CA LEU A 464 15.20 -6.84 -13.62
C LEU A 464 14.46 -8.18 -13.67
N ASP A 465 14.71 -8.99 -14.70
CA ASP A 465 14.21 -10.36 -14.80
C ASP A 465 14.83 -11.27 -13.73
N ASP A 466 16.11 -11.09 -13.40
CA ASP A 466 16.78 -11.76 -12.28
C ASP A 466 16.15 -11.37 -10.94
N ASP A 467 15.91 -10.07 -10.71
CA ASP A 467 15.24 -9.57 -9.50
C ASP A 467 13.80 -10.10 -9.38
N LEU A 468 13.05 -10.13 -10.49
CA LEU A 468 11.70 -10.71 -10.54
C LEU A 468 11.72 -12.20 -10.18
N SER A 469 12.66 -12.94 -10.75
CA SER A 469 12.85 -14.37 -10.50
C SER A 469 13.22 -14.64 -9.04
N SER A 470 14.08 -13.79 -8.46
CA SER A 470 14.45 -13.82 -7.04
C SER A 470 13.26 -13.61 -6.12
N VAL A 471 12.41 -12.60 -6.38
CA VAL A 471 11.18 -12.36 -5.61
C VAL A 471 10.22 -13.55 -5.71
N LYS A 472 9.97 -14.07 -6.92
CA LYS A 472 9.09 -15.23 -7.13
C LYS A 472 9.57 -16.48 -6.37
N LYS A 473 10.89 -16.72 -6.34
CA LYS A 473 11.49 -17.82 -5.58
C LYS A 473 11.21 -17.71 -4.09
N LYS A 474 11.31 -16.51 -3.52
CA LYS A 474 11.03 -16.25 -2.10
C LYS A 474 9.55 -16.35 -1.75
N ILE A 475 8.65 -15.94 -2.65
CA ILE A 475 7.20 -16.17 -2.49
C ILE A 475 6.91 -17.68 -2.42
N ALA A 476 7.51 -18.49 -3.31
CA ALA A 476 7.36 -19.94 -3.27
C ALA A 476 7.94 -20.56 -1.98
N GLU A 477 9.05 -20.03 -1.46
CA GLU A 477 9.62 -20.43 -0.18
C GLU A 477 8.65 -20.16 0.98
N TYR A 478 8.03 -18.98 1.01
CA TYR A 478 7.03 -18.62 2.02
C TYR A 478 5.80 -19.54 1.97
N GLN A 479 5.27 -19.82 0.78
CA GLN A 479 4.14 -20.75 0.60
C GLN A 479 4.50 -22.16 1.09
N LYS A 480 5.72 -22.65 0.79
CA LYS A 480 6.21 -23.94 1.29
C LYS A 480 6.36 -23.96 2.82
N PHE A 481 6.83 -22.86 3.40
CA PHE A 481 6.94 -22.69 4.84
C PHE A 481 5.57 -22.76 5.53
N GLN A 482 4.54 -22.10 5.00
CA GLN A 482 3.18 -22.17 5.53
C GLN A 482 2.66 -23.61 5.54
N GLN A 483 2.81 -24.35 4.44
CA GLN A 483 2.41 -25.75 4.35
C GLN A 483 3.15 -26.64 5.35
N THR A 484 4.46 -26.40 5.53
CA THR A 484 5.31 -27.19 6.43
C THR A 484 4.98 -26.95 7.90
N SER A 485 4.72 -25.69 8.27
CA SER A 485 4.39 -25.30 9.65
C SER A 485 3.07 -25.92 10.11
N VAL A 486 2.04 -25.94 9.25
CA VAL A 486 0.76 -26.63 9.52
C VAL A 486 0.97 -28.13 9.71
N ARG A 487 1.79 -28.78 8.87
CA ARG A 487 2.11 -30.20 9.02
C ARG A 487 2.84 -30.50 10.32
N ARG A 488 3.82 -29.67 10.71
CA ARG A 488 4.58 -29.84 11.97
C ARG A 488 3.68 -29.74 13.20
N ALA A 489 2.77 -28.76 13.25
CA ALA A 489 1.81 -28.61 14.35
C ALA A 489 0.87 -29.83 14.48
N LYS A 490 0.40 -30.37 13.35
CA LYS A 490 -0.42 -31.60 13.32
C LYS A 490 0.38 -32.81 13.83
N HIS A 491 1.61 -33.00 13.32
CA HIS A 491 2.45 -34.13 13.73
C HIS A 491 2.83 -34.09 15.21
N LEU A 492 3.00 -32.90 15.81
CA LEU A 492 3.27 -32.75 17.23
C LEU A 492 2.13 -33.30 18.10
N ARG A 493 0.88 -32.94 17.78
CA ARG A 493 -0.31 -33.44 18.49
C ARG A 493 -0.46 -34.96 18.35
N GLU A 494 -0.24 -35.47 17.15
CA GLU A 494 -0.27 -36.91 16.89
C GLU A 494 0.86 -37.65 17.62
N ALA A 495 2.06 -37.08 17.68
CA ALA A 495 3.21 -37.66 18.37
C ALA A 495 3.01 -37.66 19.89
N ASP A 496 2.46 -36.58 20.47
CA ASP A 496 2.09 -36.51 21.87
C ASP A 496 1.04 -37.57 22.25
N ALA A 497 -0.05 -37.65 21.47
CA ALA A 497 -1.09 -38.66 21.68
C ALA A 497 -0.52 -40.09 21.65
N ARG A 498 0.38 -40.38 20.71
CA ARG A 498 1.09 -41.68 20.63
C ARG A 498 1.98 -41.93 21.84
N ARG A 499 2.75 -40.93 22.29
CA ARG A 499 3.62 -41.04 23.48
C ARG A 499 2.78 -41.38 24.73
N ARG A 500 1.66 -40.69 24.94
CA ARG A 500 0.76 -40.90 26.09
C ARG A 500 0.03 -42.23 26.06
N GLN A 501 -0.48 -42.63 24.90
CA GLN A 501 -1.08 -43.95 24.73
C GLN A 501 -0.07 -45.06 25.07
N HIS A 502 1.17 -44.92 24.59
CA HIS A 502 2.23 -45.88 24.88
C HIS A 502 2.64 -45.87 26.36
N ALA A 503 2.63 -44.72 27.04
CA ALA A 503 2.87 -44.62 28.47
C ALA A 503 1.74 -45.25 29.29
N HIS A 504 0.48 -45.05 28.89
CA HIS A 504 -0.68 -45.68 29.51
C HIS A 504 -0.60 -47.21 29.45
N LEU A 505 -0.24 -47.76 28.29
CA LEU A 505 -0.04 -49.20 28.14
C LEU A 505 1.12 -49.76 28.98
N ARG A 506 2.17 -48.97 29.22
CA ARG A 506 3.26 -49.35 30.13
C ARG A 506 2.87 -49.30 31.60
N SER A 507 1.88 -48.48 31.97
CA SER A 507 1.42 -48.40 33.36
C SER A 507 0.59 -49.62 33.80
N ALA A 508 -0.08 -50.28 32.85
CA ALA A 508 -0.84 -51.50 33.10
C ALA A 508 0.09 -52.72 33.18
N ARG A 509 0.42 -53.13 34.41
CA ARG A 509 1.31 -54.26 34.67
C ARG A 509 0.58 -55.60 34.55
N LEU A 510 1.23 -56.57 33.92
CA LEU A 510 0.71 -57.92 33.77
C LEU A 510 0.58 -58.65 35.11
N ALA A 511 1.49 -58.39 36.05
CA ALA A 511 1.47 -59.00 37.39
C ALA A 511 0.22 -58.63 38.20
N ASP A 512 -0.35 -57.45 37.93
CA ASP A 512 -1.50 -56.88 38.64
C ASP A 512 -2.82 -57.13 37.88
N ALA A 513 -2.78 -57.83 36.74
CA ALA A 513 -3.90 -57.95 35.82
C ALA A 513 -4.76 -59.20 36.08
N GLU A 514 -6.05 -59.01 36.32
CA GLU A 514 -7.03 -60.10 36.47
C GLU A 514 -7.58 -60.56 35.11
N ILE A 515 -6.79 -61.32 34.36
CA ILE A 515 -7.18 -61.78 33.02
C ILE A 515 -7.85 -63.17 33.11
N SER A 516 -9.17 -63.20 32.90
CA SER A 516 -9.99 -64.41 33.06
C SER A 516 -9.48 -65.62 32.24
N GLY A 517 -9.15 -66.70 32.95
CA GLY A 517 -8.73 -67.97 32.37
C GLY A 517 -7.29 -68.00 31.85
N ILE A 518 -6.40 -67.16 32.39
CA ILE A 518 -4.94 -67.31 32.33
C ILE A 518 -4.47 -67.88 33.67
N ARG A 519 -3.64 -68.94 33.65
CA ARG A 519 -3.12 -69.58 34.87
C ARG A 519 -1.89 -68.84 35.39
N GLU A 520 -1.67 -68.84 36.70
CA GLU A 520 -0.52 -68.20 37.36
C GLU A 520 0.84 -68.66 36.80
N LYS A 521 0.98 -69.95 36.46
CA LYS A 521 2.17 -70.49 35.78
C LYS A 521 2.43 -69.81 34.42
N GLN A 522 1.40 -69.42 33.68
CA GLN A 522 1.53 -68.76 32.38
C GLN A 522 1.92 -67.30 32.54
N ILE A 523 1.43 -66.62 33.58
CA ILE A 523 1.86 -65.25 33.93
C ILE A 523 3.35 -65.24 34.29
N ARG A 524 3.82 -66.23 35.06
CA ARG A 524 5.24 -66.32 35.44
C ARG A 524 6.17 -66.52 34.25
N ILE A 525 5.79 -67.38 33.30
CA ILE A 525 6.55 -67.58 32.05
C ILE A 525 6.65 -66.28 31.24
N LEU A 526 5.55 -65.49 31.17
CA LEU A 526 5.55 -64.20 30.46
C LEU A 526 6.50 -63.19 31.13
N LEU A 527 6.46 -63.09 32.46
CA LEU A 527 7.35 -62.22 33.23
C LEU A 527 8.83 -62.61 33.08
N ASP A 528 9.14 -63.92 33.17
CA ASP A 528 10.50 -64.45 32.98
C ASP A 528 11.06 -64.17 31.56
N ASN A 529 10.18 -63.86 30.59
CA ASN A 529 10.52 -63.51 29.21
C ASN A 529 10.35 -62.02 28.89
N ASN A 530 10.36 -61.15 29.90
CA ASN A 530 10.27 -59.68 29.78
C ASN A 530 8.97 -59.19 29.11
N PHE A 531 7.85 -59.83 29.43
CA PHE A 531 6.51 -59.30 29.15
C PHE A 531 5.90 -58.79 30.45
N GLU A 532 6.13 -57.52 30.75
CA GLU A 532 5.80 -56.95 32.06
C GLU A 532 4.52 -56.11 32.03
N THR A 533 4.16 -55.55 30.86
CA THR A 533 3.09 -54.55 30.73
C THR A 533 2.18 -54.84 29.54
N ALA A 534 1.02 -54.17 29.48
CA ALA A 534 0.13 -54.22 28.32
C ALA A 534 0.83 -53.74 27.03
N ALA A 535 1.80 -52.82 27.12
CA ALA A 535 2.60 -52.37 25.97
C ALA A 535 3.48 -53.48 25.38
N ASP A 536 3.88 -54.46 26.20
CA ASP A 536 4.74 -55.58 25.77
C ASP A 536 3.94 -56.69 25.07
N MET A 537 2.61 -56.65 25.15
CA MET A 537 1.70 -57.62 24.51
C MET A 537 1.68 -57.41 22.99
N ASP A 538 2.72 -57.90 22.34
CA ASP A 538 2.88 -57.90 20.90
C ASP A 538 2.63 -59.31 20.31
N SER A 539 1.79 -59.37 19.29
CA SER A 539 1.38 -60.65 18.69
C SER A 539 2.51 -61.40 17.99
N GLY A 540 3.59 -60.71 17.59
CA GLY A 540 4.79 -61.32 17.01
C GLY A 540 5.64 -61.95 18.10
N ARG A 541 5.96 -61.19 19.15
CA ARG A 541 6.79 -61.66 20.28
C ARG A 541 6.12 -62.82 21.04
N LEU A 542 4.81 -62.77 21.27
CA LEU A 542 4.08 -63.80 22.02
C LEU A 542 4.04 -65.16 21.31
N ARG A 543 4.14 -65.20 19.97
CA ARG A 543 4.15 -66.47 19.20
C ARG A 543 5.44 -67.27 19.36
N TYR A 544 6.52 -66.65 19.83
CA TYR A 544 7.79 -67.33 20.09
C TYR A 544 7.84 -68.04 21.44
N LEU A 545 6.76 -67.96 22.25
CA LEU A 545 6.61 -68.67 23.51
C LEU A 545 5.68 -69.88 23.30
N PRO A 546 6.22 -71.08 22.95
CA PRO A 546 5.40 -72.26 22.66
C PRO A 546 4.57 -72.74 23.87
N GLU A 547 4.96 -72.38 25.10
CA GLU A 547 4.20 -72.68 26.32
C GLU A 547 2.92 -71.84 26.46
N ILE A 548 2.79 -70.75 25.70
CA ILE A 548 1.64 -69.85 25.70
C ILE A 548 0.79 -70.13 24.44
N GLY A 549 -0.20 -71.02 24.59
CA GLY A 549 -1.07 -71.41 23.48
C GLY A 549 -1.88 -70.25 22.87
N ALA A 550 -2.30 -70.40 21.61
CA ALA A 550 -2.99 -69.36 20.82
C ALA A 550 -4.22 -68.72 21.50
N ARG A 551 -4.98 -69.50 22.30
CA ARG A 551 -6.11 -68.97 23.06
C ARG A 551 -5.69 -68.00 24.17
N THR A 552 -4.54 -68.24 24.80
CA THR A 552 -3.98 -67.33 25.82
C THR A 552 -3.45 -66.07 25.18
N ILE A 553 -2.78 -66.18 24.03
CA ILE A 553 -2.32 -65.00 23.24
C ILE A 553 -3.51 -64.11 22.86
N ALA A 554 -4.62 -64.68 22.40
CA ALA A 554 -5.83 -63.92 22.07
C ALA A 554 -6.33 -63.12 23.29
N LYS A 555 -6.40 -63.74 24.47
CA LYS A 555 -6.83 -63.07 25.71
C LYS A 555 -5.88 -61.96 26.17
N LEU A 556 -4.57 -62.13 26.01
CA LEU A 556 -3.58 -61.10 26.33
C LEU A 556 -3.70 -59.88 25.39
N LEU A 557 -3.99 -60.13 24.11
CA LEU A 557 -4.25 -59.07 23.14
C LEU A 557 -5.63 -58.41 23.34
N ASP A 558 -6.62 -59.16 23.82
CA ASP A 558 -7.93 -58.62 24.25
C ASP A 558 -7.77 -57.71 25.47
N TRP A 559 -7.00 -58.14 26.47
CA TRP A 559 -6.68 -57.34 27.65
C TRP A 559 -5.94 -56.05 27.26
N ARG A 560 -4.91 -56.14 26.40
CA ARG A 560 -4.25 -54.94 25.87
C ARG A 560 -5.25 -54.00 25.19
N ARG A 561 -6.15 -54.53 24.36
CA ARG A 561 -7.19 -53.72 23.68
C ARG A 561 -8.14 -53.08 24.67
N GLU A 562 -8.51 -53.76 25.75
CA GLU A 562 -9.33 -53.20 26.81
C GLU A 562 -8.64 -52.00 27.48
N ILE A 563 -7.35 -52.13 27.83
CA ILE A 563 -6.53 -51.03 28.34
C ILE A 563 -6.44 -49.89 27.33
N GLU A 564 -6.25 -50.19 26.03
CA GLU A 564 -6.27 -49.17 24.97
C GLU A 564 -7.62 -48.46 24.85
N THR A 565 -8.73 -49.16 25.07
CA THR A 565 -10.10 -48.61 24.98
C THR A 565 -10.43 -47.72 26.17
N ASN A 566 -9.82 -47.98 27.33
CA ASN A 566 -9.96 -47.20 28.55
C ASN A 566 -9.03 -45.97 28.61
N PHE A 567 -8.20 -45.75 27.59
CA PHE A 567 -7.35 -44.56 27.50
C PHE A 567 -8.18 -43.30 27.26
N ASN A 568 -8.31 -42.45 28.29
CA ASN A 568 -8.84 -41.10 28.12
C ASN A 568 -7.76 -40.21 27.48
N ALA A 569 -8.05 -39.68 26.29
CA ALA A 569 -7.08 -38.94 25.49
C ALA A 569 -6.88 -37.46 25.93
N GLU A 570 -7.38 -37.06 27.10
CA GLU A 570 -7.27 -35.69 27.60
C GLU A 570 -5.83 -35.19 27.54
N PRO A 571 -5.54 -34.11 26.79
CA PRO A 571 -4.19 -33.60 26.62
C PRO A 571 -3.61 -33.12 27.95
N ASP A 572 -2.32 -33.39 28.16
CA ASP A 572 -1.52 -32.61 29.10
C ASP A 572 -1.32 -31.22 28.47
N GLU A 573 -2.27 -30.33 28.79
CA GLU A 573 -2.35 -28.99 28.22
C GLU A 573 -1.07 -28.18 28.47
N ASP A 574 -0.38 -28.39 29.58
CA ASP A 574 0.78 -27.57 29.95
C ASP A 574 2.03 -27.95 29.15
N ASN A 575 2.33 -29.24 29.03
CA ASN A 575 3.47 -29.72 28.23
C ASN A 575 3.24 -29.48 26.72
N LEU A 576 2.02 -29.71 26.26
CA LEU A 576 1.65 -29.45 24.88
C LEU A 576 1.73 -27.95 24.54
N ARG A 577 1.35 -27.06 25.47
CA ARG A 577 1.52 -25.60 25.33
C ARG A 577 2.99 -25.21 25.25
N GLU A 578 3.87 -25.81 26.05
CA GLU A 578 5.31 -25.51 26.02
C GLU A 578 5.95 -25.91 24.68
N GLU A 579 5.70 -27.13 24.20
CA GLU A 579 6.20 -27.59 22.89
C GLU A 579 5.59 -26.78 21.73
N GLN A 580 4.30 -26.42 21.80
CA GLN A 580 3.65 -25.55 20.82
C GLN A 580 4.23 -24.14 20.83
N MET A 581 4.54 -23.59 22.00
CA MET A 581 5.13 -22.26 22.13
C MET A 581 6.54 -22.21 21.54
N LYS A 582 7.38 -23.22 21.78
CA LYS A 582 8.72 -23.34 21.16
C LYS A 582 8.62 -23.40 19.63
N LEU A 583 7.74 -24.27 19.12
CA LEU A 583 7.51 -24.39 17.68
C LEU A 583 6.98 -23.07 17.06
N ALA A 584 6.09 -22.38 17.77
CA ALA A 584 5.52 -21.10 17.34
C ALA A 584 6.56 -19.99 17.30
N VAL A 585 7.47 -19.92 18.29
CA VAL A 585 8.58 -18.95 18.31
C VAL A 585 9.56 -19.20 17.16
N GLU A 586 9.95 -20.45 16.92
CA GLU A 586 10.82 -20.83 15.80
C GLU A 586 10.16 -20.51 14.45
N ALA A 587 8.88 -20.86 14.29
CA ALA A 587 8.11 -20.57 13.10
C ALA A 587 7.94 -19.05 12.88
N ALA A 588 7.70 -18.27 13.92
CA ALA A 588 7.61 -16.81 13.84
C ALA A 588 8.95 -16.19 13.43
N GLY A 589 10.07 -16.71 13.93
CA GLY A 589 11.42 -16.28 13.53
C GLY A 589 11.69 -16.50 12.05
N GLU A 590 11.43 -17.71 11.56
CA GLU A 590 11.64 -18.09 10.15
C GLU A 590 10.70 -17.32 9.22
N ARG A 591 9.42 -17.19 9.61
CA ARG A 591 8.42 -16.38 8.91
C ARG A 591 8.89 -14.95 8.70
N ARG A 592 9.32 -14.28 9.78
CA ARG A 592 9.82 -12.89 9.73
C ARG A 592 11.10 -12.75 8.91
N ARG A 593 11.91 -13.80 8.78
CA ARG A 593 13.09 -13.80 7.91
C ARG A 593 12.65 -13.76 6.44
N ILE A 594 11.79 -14.69 6.05
CA ILE A 594 11.30 -14.82 4.67
C ILE A 594 10.49 -13.57 4.25
N GLU A 595 9.63 -13.03 5.12
CA GLU A 595 8.86 -11.82 4.86
C GLU A 595 9.78 -10.61 4.56
N ARG A 596 10.78 -10.37 5.42
CA ARG A 596 11.79 -9.30 5.18
C ARG A 596 12.57 -9.50 3.90
N GLU A 597 12.90 -10.75 3.59
CA GLU A 597 13.61 -11.07 2.35
C GLU A 597 12.76 -10.78 1.10
N ILE A 598 11.44 -11.04 1.15
CA ILE A 598 10.50 -10.68 0.07
C ILE A 598 10.41 -9.16 -0.06
N GLU A 599 10.21 -8.44 1.05
CA GLU A 599 10.12 -6.98 1.07
C GLU A 599 11.38 -6.33 0.47
N ASN A 600 12.57 -6.76 0.90
CA ASN A 600 13.83 -6.23 0.37
C ASN A 600 13.99 -6.48 -1.12
N SER A 601 13.62 -7.68 -1.61
CA SER A 601 13.70 -7.98 -3.04
C SER A 601 12.66 -7.21 -3.86
N LEU A 602 11.48 -6.89 -3.29
CA LEU A 602 10.51 -6.01 -3.94
C LEU A 602 11.03 -4.58 -4.11
N ILE A 603 11.81 -4.06 -3.15
CA ILE A 603 12.45 -2.74 -3.28
C ILE A 603 13.37 -2.70 -4.50
N SER A 604 14.26 -3.70 -4.63
CA SER A 604 15.18 -3.81 -5.78
C SER A 604 14.40 -3.85 -7.09
N LEU A 605 13.42 -4.75 -7.19
CA LEU A 605 12.56 -4.91 -8.37
C LEU A 605 11.84 -3.61 -8.75
N ARG A 606 11.27 -2.88 -7.78
CA ARG A 606 10.60 -1.60 -8.01
C ARG A 606 11.58 -0.53 -8.50
N SER A 607 12.72 -0.40 -7.82
CA SER A 607 13.74 0.58 -8.19
C SER A 607 14.24 0.38 -9.62
N GLY A 608 14.44 -0.88 -10.03
CA GLY A 608 14.79 -1.22 -11.41
C GLY A 608 13.68 -0.90 -12.41
N ALA A 609 12.41 -1.15 -12.07
CA ALA A 609 11.28 -0.81 -12.94
C ALA A 609 11.12 0.72 -13.12
N VAL A 610 11.26 1.50 -12.05
CA VAL A 610 11.24 2.98 -12.10
C VAL A 610 12.40 3.52 -12.93
N TYR A 611 13.61 3.00 -12.70
CA TYR A 611 14.80 3.36 -13.47
C TYR A 611 14.59 3.12 -14.97
N LEU A 612 14.06 1.95 -15.36
CA LEU A 612 13.79 1.63 -16.76
C LEU A 612 12.76 2.56 -17.39
N ARG A 613 11.65 2.88 -16.70
CA ARG A 613 10.64 3.81 -17.22
C ARG A 613 11.21 5.21 -17.42
N ARG A 614 11.99 5.72 -16.45
CA ARG A 614 12.66 7.02 -16.56
C ARG A 614 13.64 7.03 -17.72
N ARG A 615 14.52 6.02 -17.78
CA ARG A 615 15.50 5.92 -18.85
C ARG A 615 14.81 5.80 -20.21
N GLY A 616 13.70 5.08 -20.26
CA GLY A 616 12.91 4.97 -21.47
C GLY A 616 12.26 6.28 -21.90
N ALA A 617 11.67 7.03 -20.99
CA ALA A 617 11.10 8.35 -21.28
C ALA A 617 12.17 9.35 -21.77
N GLU A 618 13.35 9.34 -21.13
CA GLU A 618 14.50 10.17 -21.54
C GLU A 618 14.99 9.80 -22.94
N LEU A 619 15.22 8.51 -23.19
CA LEU A 619 15.63 8.03 -24.51
C LEU A 619 14.56 8.33 -25.57
N SER A 620 13.27 8.21 -25.26
CA SER A 620 12.17 8.56 -26.16
C SER A 620 12.15 10.05 -26.50
N LYS A 621 12.42 10.93 -25.53
CA LYS A 621 12.52 12.38 -25.77
C LYS A 621 13.71 12.70 -26.69
N GLN A 622 14.89 12.15 -26.40
CA GLN A 622 16.08 12.29 -27.24
C GLN A 622 15.85 11.75 -28.65
N ALA A 623 15.16 10.61 -28.77
CA ALA A 623 14.78 10.03 -30.05
C ALA A 623 13.86 10.95 -30.85
N ALA A 624 12.84 11.55 -30.24
CA ALA A 624 11.93 12.45 -30.93
C ALA A 624 12.67 13.68 -31.50
N GLU A 625 13.58 14.26 -30.72
CA GLU A 625 14.40 15.39 -31.13
C GLU A 625 15.37 15.04 -32.27
N LEU A 626 16.10 13.93 -32.14
CA LEU A 626 17.03 13.47 -33.16
C LEU A 626 16.31 13.00 -34.44
N ALA A 627 15.13 12.38 -34.33
CA ALA A 627 14.33 11.98 -35.48
C ALA A 627 13.86 13.20 -36.28
N SER A 628 13.41 14.26 -35.61
CA SER A 628 13.02 15.52 -36.26
C SER A 628 14.21 16.17 -36.97
N ARG A 629 15.36 16.25 -36.28
CA ARG A 629 16.60 16.78 -36.86
C ARG A 629 17.05 15.98 -38.09
N LEU A 630 17.01 14.65 -38.04
CA LEU A 630 17.36 13.77 -39.13
C LEU A 630 16.38 13.86 -40.32
N ALA A 631 15.08 14.05 -40.05
CA ALA A 631 14.08 14.31 -41.10
C ALA A 631 14.33 15.63 -41.82
N GLN A 632 14.64 16.68 -41.05
CA GLN A 632 14.89 18.03 -41.58
C GLN A 632 16.16 18.06 -42.43
N THR A 633 17.29 17.55 -41.92
CA THR A 633 18.58 17.55 -42.65
C THR A 633 18.51 16.70 -43.92
N LYS A 634 17.78 15.57 -43.91
CA LYS A 634 17.50 14.78 -45.13
C LYS A 634 16.68 15.56 -46.16
N SER A 635 15.68 16.32 -45.73
CA SER A 635 14.85 17.12 -46.64
C SER A 635 15.64 18.28 -47.24
N ASP A 636 16.42 18.97 -46.43
CA ASP A 636 17.26 20.10 -46.83
C ASP A 636 18.35 19.66 -47.83
N ALA A 637 19.07 18.57 -47.54
CA ALA A 637 20.05 17.97 -48.45
C ALA A 637 19.42 17.54 -49.79
N LYS A 638 18.25 16.90 -49.74
CA LYS A 638 17.48 16.50 -50.94
C LYS A 638 17.00 17.71 -51.73
N HIS A 639 16.56 18.78 -51.07
CA HIS A 639 16.09 19.99 -51.74
C HIS A 639 17.23 20.73 -52.44
N LEU A 640 18.42 20.80 -51.85
CA LEU A 640 19.60 21.41 -52.47
C LEU A 640 20.29 20.55 -53.55
N GLY A 641 19.85 19.29 -53.69
CA GLY A 641 20.26 18.42 -54.78
C GLY A 641 21.68 17.90 -54.61
N THR A 642 21.91 17.12 -53.55
CA THR A 642 23.08 16.24 -53.41
C THR A 642 22.89 14.98 -54.27
N ASN A 643 22.84 15.17 -55.59
CA ASN A 643 23.15 14.12 -56.55
C ASN A 643 24.20 14.74 -57.48
N SER A 644 25.38 14.13 -57.51
CA SER A 644 26.61 14.61 -58.13
C SER A 644 26.41 15.43 -59.43
N PRO A 645 27.19 16.51 -59.64
CA PRO A 645 27.34 17.12 -60.96
C PRO A 645 28.19 16.21 -61.88
N ALA A 646 27.75 14.97 -62.11
CA ALA A 646 28.35 14.07 -63.08
C ALA A 646 27.95 14.43 -64.53
N ILE A 647 27.00 15.34 -64.71
CA ILE A 647 26.47 15.70 -66.04
C ILE A 647 27.28 16.81 -66.72
N VAL A 648 28.02 17.64 -65.96
CA VAL A 648 28.82 18.74 -66.56
C VAL A 648 30.17 18.24 -67.09
N GLY A 649 30.73 17.18 -66.49
CA GLY A 649 31.97 16.55 -66.97
C GLY A 649 31.80 15.78 -68.30
N LEU A 650 30.59 15.29 -68.61
CA LEU A 650 30.34 14.52 -69.84
C LEU A 650 30.19 15.40 -71.10
N ILE A 651 29.80 16.67 -70.93
CA ILE A 651 29.65 17.63 -72.05
C ILE A 651 31.01 18.20 -72.49
N LEU A 652 32.00 18.23 -71.59
CA LEU A 652 33.37 18.63 -71.90
C LEU A 652 34.16 17.57 -72.69
N ILE A 653 33.80 16.29 -72.56
CA ILE A 653 34.47 15.19 -73.29
C ILE A 653 33.87 14.98 -74.69
N THR A 654 32.67 15.50 -74.97
CA THR A 654 31.99 15.33 -76.28
C THR A 654 32.33 16.41 -77.31
N PHE A 655 33.00 17.50 -76.93
CA PHE A 655 33.40 18.57 -77.86
C PHE A 655 34.90 18.59 -78.23
N LEU A 656 35.71 17.66 -77.73
CA LEU A 656 37.17 17.68 -77.94
C LEU A 656 37.81 16.47 -78.62
N THR A 657 37.06 15.53 -79.17
CA THR A 657 37.67 14.47 -80.00
C THR A 657 36.75 13.99 -81.12
N PRO A 658 36.89 14.52 -82.34
CA PRO A 658 36.59 13.77 -83.55
C PRO A 658 37.79 12.85 -83.83
N TYR A 659 37.98 11.75 -83.10
CA TYR A 659 38.93 10.70 -83.50
C TYR A 659 38.68 9.40 -82.72
N PHE A 660 38.48 8.31 -83.46
CA PHE A 660 38.33 6.90 -83.03
C PHE A 660 37.08 6.59 -82.20
N GLY A 661 36.19 5.63 -82.52
CA GLY A 661 36.26 4.50 -83.45
C GLY A 661 35.72 3.25 -82.73
N PHE A 662 34.49 2.84 -83.10
CA PHE A 662 33.97 1.46 -83.12
C PHE A 662 33.63 0.67 -81.81
N ILE A 663 32.37 0.18 -81.77
CA ILE A 663 31.87 -1.16 -81.31
C ILE A 663 31.77 -1.42 -79.78
N VAL A 664 30.79 -2.12 -79.16
CA VAL A 664 29.46 -2.72 -79.43
C VAL A 664 28.98 -3.40 -78.11
N LEU A 665 27.67 -3.35 -77.84
CA LEU A 665 26.73 -4.29 -77.18
C LEU A 665 27.09 -5.23 -75.97
N GLN A 666 26.13 -5.18 -75.01
CA GLN A 666 25.46 -6.29 -74.25
C GLN A 666 26.28 -6.97 -73.12
N ILE A 667 25.75 -7.43 -71.98
CA ILE A 667 24.58 -8.28 -71.72
C ILE A 667 24.09 -8.13 -70.25
N ASN A 668 22.79 -8.34 -70.11
CA ASN A 668 21.87 -8.58 -68.98
C ASN A 668 22.31 -9.64 -67.92
N HIS A 669 21.86 -9.55 -66.66
CA HIS A 669 20.91 -10.53 -66.05
C HIS A 669 20.61 -10.28 -64.55
N SER A 670 19.35 -9.91 -64.31
CA SER A 670 18.35 -10.40 -63.31
C SER A 670 18.75 -11.06 -61.97
N ARG A 671 17.94 -10.77 -60.94
CA ARG A 671 16.84 -11.61 -60.38
C ARG A 671 16.07 -10.78 -59.33
N THR A 672 14.81 -10.37 -59.55
CA THR A 672 13.53 -11.07 -59.21
C THR A 672 13.48 -11.52 -57.74
N VAL A 673 12.51 -11.16 -56.89
CA VAL A 673 11.07 -11.48 -56.88
C VAL A 673 10.45 -10.66 -55.70
N SER A 674 9.46 -9.77 -55.90
CA SER A 674 7.99 -9.99 -55.82
C SER A 674 7.47 -10.12 -54.36
N LEU A 675 6.32 -9.61 -53.90
CA LEU A 675 5.07 -9.10 -54.49
C LEU A 675 4.23 -8.44 -53.37
N HIS A 676 3.51 -7.35 -53.71
CA HIS A 676 2.11 -6.99 -53.37
C HIS A 676 1.63 -6.98 -51.88
N ASN A 677 0.71 -6.14 -51.40
CA ASN A 677 -0.19 -5.14 -52.00
C ASN A 677 -0.79 -4.25 -50.88
N ARG A 678 -1.11 -3.00 -51.27
CA ARG A 678 -2.31 -2.19 -50.99
C ARG A 678 -2.88 -1.99 -49.56
N SER A 679 -2.66 -0.77 -49.07
CA SER A 679 -3.62 0.35 -48.90
C SER A 679 -5.07 0.10 -48.40
N GLY A 680 -5.45 0.90 -47.39
CA GLY A 680 -6.84 1.31 -47.14
C GLY A 680 -6.94 2.35 -46.01
N TYR A 681 -7.26 3.60 -46.37
CA TYR A 681 -7.50 4.75 -45.48
C TYR A 681 -8.97 4.82 -44.99
N GLY A 682 -9.22 5.51 -43.88
CA GLY A 682 -10.54 6.03 -43.47
C GLY A 682 -10.56 6.44 -41.99
N THR A 683 -10.20 7.67 -41.62
CA THR A 683 -11.02 8.89 -41.44
C THR A 683 -11.77 9.03 -40.10
N THR A 684 -11.37 10.09 -39.38
CA THR A 684 -12.14 11.08 -38.57
C THR A 684 -12.86 10.63 -37.29
N ALA A 685 -12.40 11.17 -36.16
CA ALA A 685 -13.26 11.52 -35.03
C ALA A 685 -12.88 12.91 -34.49
N ALA A 686 -13.87 13.81 -34.49
CA ALA A 686 -13.79 15.16 -33.93
C ALA A 686 -14.10 15.13 -32.42
N ALA A 687 -13.39 15.93 -31.64
CA ALA A 687 -13.65 16.18 -30.22
C ALA A 687 -14.33 17.55 -30.04
N PRO A 688 -15.34 17.69 -29.15
CA PRO A 688 -15.90 19.00 -28.78
C PRO A 688 -15.15 19.63 -27.58
N PRO A 689 -15.31 20.95 -27.35
CA PRO A 689 -14.54 21.69 -26.36
C PRO A 689 -15.13 21.63 -24.94
N LEU A 690 -14.26 21.77 -23.95
CA LEU A 690 -14.57 21.97 -22.52
C LEU A 690 -15.34 23.29 -22.28
N PRO A 691 -16.35 23.33 -21.39
CA PRO A 691 -16.88 24.59 -20.87
C PRO A 691 -16.13 25.06 -19.62
N LYS A 692 -16.19 26.38 -19.46
CA LYS A 692 -15.52 27.21 -18.45
C LYS A 692 -16.17 27.13 -17.07
N SER A 693 -15.34 27.52 -16.10
CA SER A 693 -15.59 27.93 -14.72
C SER A 693 -16.94 28.61 -14.40
N GLY A 694 -17.41 28.37 -13.17
CA GLY A 694 -18.03 29.42 -12.34
C GLY A 694 -19.42 29.11 -11.81
N ALA A 695 -19.51 28.65 -10.55
CA ALA A 695 -20.65 28.92 -9.68
C ALA A 695 -20.23 28.75 -8.21
N ALA A 696 -20.29 29.85 -7.45
CA ALA A 696 -20.21 29.86 -5.99
C ALA A 696 -21.60 29.57 -5.40
N TYR A 697 -21.67 28.76 -4.34
CA TYR A 697 -22.87 28.57 -3.53
C TYR A 697 -22.50 28.47 -2.03
N PRO A 698 -23.44 28.77 -1.12
CA PRO A 698 -23.15 29.52 0.11
C PRO A 698 -22.76 28.64 1.31
N LYS A 699 -22.03 29.25 2.25
CA LYS A 699 -21.81 28.74 3.61
C LYS A 699 -23.15 28.59 4.33
N VAL A 700 -23.45 27.38 4.80
CA VAL A 700 -24.48 27.13 5.82
C VAL A 700 -23.79 26.43 6.99
N GLU A 701 -23.82 27.05 8.16
CA GLU A 701 -23.42 26.42 9.43
C GLU A 701 -24.57 25.56 9.95
N TYR A 702 -24.30 24.29 10.29
CA TYR A 702 -25.19 23.46 11.07
C TYR A 702 -24.46 22.85 12.26
N ASN A 703 -24.95 23.16 13.46
CA ASN A 703 -24.63 22.46 14.71
C ASN A 703 -25.50 21.20 14.80
N LEU A 704 -24.90 20.00 14.74
CA LEU A 704 -25.59 18.73 15.01
C LEU A 704 -24.77 17.80 15.95
N PRO A 705 -25.42 16.84 16.66
CA PRO A 705 -24.80 15.95 17.65
C PRO A 705 -23.88 14.86 17.04
N LYS A 706 -22.99 14.29 17.87
CA LYS A 706 -21.88 13.37 17.47
C LYS A 706 -22.26 12.09 16.70
N GLU A 707 -23.52 11.67 16.69
CA GLU A 707 -23.97 10.49 15.95
C GLU A 707 -24.40 10.81 14.51
N ASP A 708 -24.71 12.08 14.21
CA ASP A 708 -25.14 12.56 12.89
C ASP A 708 -23.96 12.93 11.95
N TYR A 709 -22.74 13.10 12.48
CA TYR A 709 -21.56 13.42 11.65
C TYR A 709 -21.20 12.29 10.70
N ALA A 710 -21.42 11.03 11.08
CA ALA A 710 -21.18 9.89 10.19
C ALA A 710 -22.13 9.92 8.99
N ASP A 711 -23.38 10.29 9.19
CA ASP A 711 -24.37 10.35 8.10
C ASP A 711 -24.14 11.58 7.22
N LEU A 712 -23.61 12.69 7.77
CA LEU A 712 -23.15 13.87 7.02
C LEU A 712 -21.86 13.62 6.23
N GLU A 713 -20.86 12.96 6.83
CA GLU A 713 -19.64 12.51 6.15
C GLU A 713 -19.98 11.55 5.00
N ILE A 714 -20.87 10.59 5.24
CA ILE A 714 -21.42 9.75 4.19
C ILE A 714 -22.12 10.62 3.15
N ALA A 715 -23.00 11.56 3.53
CA ALA A 715 -23.75 12.41 2.59
C ALA A 715 -22.90 13.33 1.70
N ILE A 716 -21.67 13.67 2.10
CA ILE A 716 -20.72 14.46 1.31
C ILE A 716 -19.66 13.62 0.57
N MET A 717 -19.51 12.33 0.90
CA MET A 717 -18.63 11.42 0.16
C MET A 717 -19.09 11.29 -1.30
N PRO A 718 -18.19 11.42 -2.29
CA PRO A 718 -18.50 11.07 -3.68
C PRO A 718 -18.98 9.62 -3.79
N ASP A 719 -19.94 9.34 -4.67
CA ASP A 719 -20.53 7.99 -4.80
C ASP A 719 -19.50 6.91 -5.12
N ALA A 720 -18.46 7.24 -5.89
CA ALA A 720 -17.35 6.33 -6.18
C ALA A 720 -16.57 5.96 -4.90
N THR A 721 -16.33 6.93 -4.01
CA THR A 721 -15.63 6.73 -2.74
C THR A 721 -16.51 5.97 -1.73
N ARG A 722 -17.83 6.24 -1.71
CA ARG A 722 -18.77 5.43 -0.91
C ARG A 722 -18.74 3.97 -1.33
N THR A 723 -18.70 3.75 -2.65
CA THR A 723 -18.65 2.41 -3.25
C THR A 723 -17.36 1.70 -2.89
N GLU A 724 -16.21 2.33 -3.11
CA GLU A 724 -14.91 1.76 -2.78
C GLU A 724 -14.76 1.48 -1.27
N TYR A 725 -15.24 2.38 -0.41
CA TYR A 725 -15.18 2.20 1.04
C TYR A 725 -16.11 1.07 1.51
N ALA A 726 -17.32 0.96 0.95
CA ALA A 726 -18.24 -0.12 1.27
C ALA A 726 -17.73 -1.49 0.77
N GLU A 727 -17.11 -1.55 -0.41
CA GLU A 727 -16.45 -2.75 -0.94
C GLU A 727 -15.28 -3.19 -0.04
N ASN A 728 -14.49 -2.24 0.46
CA ASN A 728 -13.42 -2.52 1.41
C ASN A 728 -13.95 -3.06 2.75
N LEU A 729 -15.10 -2.58 3.22
CA LEU A 729 -15.75 -3.11 4.43
C LEU A 729 -16.19 -4.56 4.22
N LEU A 730 -16.73 -4.90 3.05
CA LEU A 730 -17.12 -6.27 2.69
C LEU A 730 -15.93 -7.21 2.52
N ALA A 731 -14.84 -6.76 1.87
CA ALA A 731 -13.62 -7.54 1.73
C ALA A 731 -12.99 -7.92 3.09
N GLN A 732 -13.19 -7.08 4.12
CA GLN A 732 -12.74 -7.35 5.48
C GLN A 732 -13.62 -8.32 6.27
N THR A 733 -14.85 -8.59 5.83
CA THR A 733 -15.77 -9.53 6.49
C THR A 733 -15.85 -10.87 5.77
N SER A 734 -15.60 -10.90 4.45
CA SER A 734 -15.58 -12.13 3.65
C SER A 734 -14.31 -12.99 3.82
N GLN A 735 -13.32 -12.54 4.58
CA GLN A 735 -12.14 -13.34 4.94
C GLN A 735 -12.43 -14.25 6.14
N PHE A 736 -12.78 -15.51 5.88
CA PHE A 736 -12.73 -16.60 6.86
C PHE A 736 -11.26 -16.83 7.29
N THR A 737 -10.74 -16.00 8.19
CA THR A 737 -9.43 -16.20 8.84
C THR A 737 -9.59 -16.89 10.19
N TYR A 738 -8.65 -17.78 10.51
CA TYR A 738 -8.52 -18.70 11.64
C TYR A 738 -8.56 -18.11 13.08
N GLU A 739 -9.21 -16.97 13.30
CA GLU A 739 -9.54 -16.45 14.62
C GLU A 739 -11.03 -16.65 14.88
N THR A 740 -11.44 -16.74 16.16
CA THR A 740 -12.85 -16.81 16.55
C THR A 740 -13.65 -15.72 15.83
N PRO A 741 -14.68 -16.04 15.02
CA PRO A 741 -15.43 -15.03 14.28
C PRO A 741 -16.04 -13.98 15.23
N ASP A 742 -15.66 -12.70 15.07
CA ASP A 742 -16.24 -11.58 15.83
C ASP A 742 -17.43 -10.99 15.05
N TYR A 743 -18.55 -11.71 15.09
CA TYR A 743 -19.77 -11.32 14.38
C TYR A 743 -20.34 -9.97 14.82
N LYS A 744 -20.02 -9.49 16.04
CA LYS A 744 -20.41 -8.15 16.53
C LYS A 744 -19.64 -7.05 15.81
N ARG A 745 -18.37 -7.30 15.47
CA ARG A 745 -17.58 -6.38 14.67
C ARG A 745 -18.07 -6.36 13.22
N ASP A 746 -18.39 -7.52 12.66
CA ASP A 746 -18.92 -7.62 11.30
C ASP A 746 -20.28 -6.93 11.16
N GLU A 747 -21.14 -7.08 12.17
CA GLU A 747 -22.40 -6.35 12.26
C GLU A 747 -22.20 -4.83 12.20
N ARG A 748 -21.29 -4.28 13.02
CA ARG A 748 -21.00 -2.83 13.01
C ARG A 748 -20.52 -2.33 11.65
N LYS A 749 -19.64 -3.10 10.99
CA LYS A 749 -19.13 -2.77 9.65
C LYS A 749 -20.22 -2.85 8.59
N MET A 750 -21.04 -3.89 8.60
CA MET A 750 -22.10 -4.06 7.60
C MET A 750 -23.22 -3.04 7.78
N ARG A 751 -23.55 -2.65 9.01
CA ARG A 751 -24.46 -1.52 9.26
C ARG A 751 -23.92 -0.21 8.70
N LEU A 752 -22.61 0.02 8.77
CA LEU A 752 -21.97 1.17 8.12
C LEU A 752 -21.99 1.05 6.58
N ALA A 753 -21.67 -0.13 6.03
CA ALA A 753 -21.74 -0.40 4.60
C ALA A 753 -23.14 -0.20 4.01
N ILE A 754 -24.19 -0.59 4.74
CA ILE A 754 -25.59 -0.34 4.37
C ILE A 754 -25.95 1.14 4.47
N ARG A 755 -25.30 1.94 5.34
CA ARG A 755 -25.51 3.40 5.31
C ARG A 755 -24.88 4.04 4.08
N LEU A 756 -23.72 3.53 3.64
CA LEU A 756 -23.01 3.98 2.44
C LEU A 756 -23.71 3.56 1.14
N GLN A 757 -24.19 2.31 1.07
CA GLN A 757 -24.93 1.75 -0.05
C GLN A 757 -26.19 1.02 0.44
N PRO A 758 -27.30 1.75 0.66
CA PRO A 758 -28.51 1.22 1.29
C PRO A 758 -29.22 0.10 0.54
N ASN A 759 -28.96 -0.02 -0.76
CA ASN A 759 -29.64 -0.97 -1.63
C ASN A 759 -28.69 -2.04 -2.18
N ASP A 760 -27.45 -2.12 -1.68
CA ASP A 760 -26.57 -3.23 -2.05
C ASP A 760 -26.94 -4.49 -1.26
N THR A 761 -27.41 -5.50 -1.99
CA THR A 761 -27.89 -6.78 -1.45
C THR A 761 -26.77 -7.58 -0.80
N ARG A 762 -25.51 -7.41 -1.21
CA ARG A 762 -24.35 -8.13 -0.64
C ARG A 762 -24.17 -7.74 0.82
N PHE A 763 -24.24 -6.45 1.15
CA PHE A 763 -24.10 -5.99 2.54
C PHE A 763 -25.31 -6.36 3.40
N LEU A 764 -26.52 -6.31 2.83
CA LEU A 764 -27.74 -6.75 3.51
C LEU A 764 -27.68 -8.25 3.84
N ASN A 765 -27.17 -9.07 2.93
CA ASN A 765 -27.00 -10.52 3.12
C ASN A 765 -25.92 -10.84 4.14
N GLN A 766 -24.77 -10.16 4.08
CA GLN A 766 -23.68 -10.36 5.05
C GLN A 766 -24.07 -9.89 6.46
N LEU A 767 -24.81 -8.79 6.60
CA LEU A 767 -25.38 -8.40 7.89
C LEU A 767 -26.38 -9.45 8.38
N GLY A 768 -27.24 -9.95 7.49
CA GLY A 768 -28.17 -11.04 7.78
C GLY A 768 -27.46 -12.27 8.33
N TYR A 769 -26.35 -12.68 7.70
CA TYR A 769 -25.53 -13.80 8.14
C TYR A 769 -24.87 -13.54 9.50
N ALA A 770 -24.23 -12.39 9.70
CA ALA A 770 -23.61 -12.04 10.99
C ALA A 770 -24.63 -12.02 12.14
N LEU A 771 -25.85 -11.51 11.90
CA LEU A 771 -26.93 -11.50 12.90
C LEU A 771 -27.46 -12.91 13.19
N TYR A 772 -27.48 -13.79 12.18
CA TYR A 772 -27.86 -15.19 12.34
C TYR A 772 -26.86 -15.94 13.23
N GLU A 773 -25.56 -15.75 13.02
CA GLU A 773 -24.51 -16.36 13.83
C GLU A 773 -24.53 -15.86 15.28
N GLN A 774 -24.98 -14.61 15.49
CA GLN A 774 -25.27 -14.05 16.81
C GLN A 774 -26.60 -14.53 17.43
N GLN A 775 -27.31 -15.46 16.77
CA GLN A 775 -28.61 -16.01 17.19
C GLN A 775 -29.75 -14.97 17.26
N THR A 776 -29.59 -13.83 16.58
CA THR A 776 -30.59 -12.76 16.50
C THR A 776 -31.47 -12.89 15.25
N TYR A 777 -32.16 -14.03 15.14
CA TYR A 777 -32.84 -14.46 13.91
C TYR A 777 -33.90 -13.49 13.36
N ASN A 778 -34.65 -12.82 14.25
CA ASN A 778 -35.66 -11.84 13.82
C ASN A 778 -35.02 -10.58 13.18
N GLU A 779 -33.87 -10.12 13.68
CA GLU A 779 -33.14 -9.02 13.05
C GLU A 779 -32.49 -9.46 11.73
N SER A 780 -31.92 -10.67 11.70
CA SER A 780 -31.40 -11.28 10.47
C SER A 780 -32.46 -11.29 9.37
N LEU A 781 -33.65 -11.80 9.68
CA LEU A 781 -34.79 -11.83 8.76
C LEU A 781 -35.22 -10.44 8.29
N LYS A 782 -35.13 -9.40 9.13
CA LYS A 782 -35.46 -8.01 8.73
C LYS A 782 -34.58 -7.55 7.57
N TYR A 783 -33.27 -7.78 7.64
CA TYR A 783 -32.33 -7.35 6.61
C TYR A 783 -32.32 -8.28 5.39
N LEU A 784 -32.44 -9.59 5.58
CA LEU A 784 -32.56 -10.55 4.47
C LEU A 784 -33.85 -10.34 3.67
N ASN A 785 -34.99 -10.04 4.33
CA ASN A 785 -36.23 -9.68 3.62
C ASN A 785 -36.10 -8.34 2.89
N ARG A 786 -35.30 -7.40 3.39
CA ARG A 786 -34.99 -6.16 2.66
C ARG A 786 -34.15 -6.44 1.42
N SER A 787 -33.16 -7.32 1.54
CA SER A 787 -32.36 -7.80 0.39
C SER A 787 -33.27 -8.46 -0.66
N LEU A 788 -34.18 -9.34 -0.24
CA LEU A 788 -35.12 -10.01 -1.12
C LEU A 788 -36.15 -9.05 -1.76
N LYS A 789 -36.44 -7.89 -1.15
CA LYS A 789 -37.27 -6.86 -1.82
C LYS A 789 -36.54 -6.17 -2.98
N ILE A 790 -35.22 -6.16 -2.97
CA ILE A 790 -34.38 -5.55 -4.00
C ILE A 790 -34.08 -6.59 -5.09
N GLU A 791 -33.59 -7.77 -4.69
CA GLU A 791 -33.36 -8.91 -5.57
C GLU A 791 -34.29 -10.07 -5.18
N SER A 792 -35.51 -10.06 -5.71
CA SER A 792 -36.55 -11.04 -5.38
C SER A 792 -36.24 -12.48 -5.75
N GLU A 793 -35.19 -12.70 -6.55
CA GLU A 793 -34.80 -14.01 -7.07
C GLU A 793 -33.43 -14.49 -6.62
N ASN A 794 -32.82 -13.80 -5.65
CA ASN A 794 -31.54 -14.21 -5.09
C ASN A 794 -31.70 -15.48 -4.24
N SER A 795 -31.27 -16.62 -4.79
CA SER A 795 -31.41 -17.95 -4.18
C SER A 795 -30.65 -18.09 -2.86
N GLU A 796 -29.45 -17.52 -2.77
CA GLU A 796 -28.63 -17.52 -1.56
C GLU A 796 -29.37 -16.81 -0.40
N THR A 797 -29.97 -15.66 -0.68
CA THR A 797 -30.78 -14.90 0.29
C THR A 797 -31.99 -15.72 0.76
N LYS A 798 -32.71 -16.36 -0.17
CA LYS A 798 -33.84 -17.25 0.13
C LYS A 798 -33.41 -18.45 0.98
N ILE A 799 -32.24 -19.04 0.71
CA ILE A 799 -31.65 -20.13 1.50
C ILE A 799 -31.38 -19.65 2.93
N PHE A 800 -30.72 -18.50 3.12
CA PHE A 800 -30.45 -17.96 4.46
C PHE A 800 -31.72 -17.58 5.24
N ILE A 801 -32.77 -17.10 4.58
CA ILE A 801 -34.10 -16.92 5.19
C ILE A 801 -34.66 -18.26 5.64
N GLY A 802 -34.57 -19.29 4.79
CA GLY A 802 -34.97 -20.65 5.12
C GLY A 802 -34.23 -21.20 6.34
N ILE A 803 -32.90 -21.01 6.41
CA ILE A 803 -32.06 -21.43 7.54
C ILE A 803 -32.47 -20.69 8.84
N ASN A 804 -32.75 -19.39 8.77
CA ASN A 804 -33.27 -18.65 9.92
C ASN A 804 -34.60 -19.24 10.41
N TYR A 805 -35.54 -19.53 9.50
CA TYR A 805 -36.80 -20.18 9.87
C TYR A 805 -36.60 -21.58 10.46
N LEU A 806 -35.62 -22.36 9.97
CA LEU A 806 -35.26 -23.66 10.55
C LEU A 806 -34.78 -23.52 12.01
N ARG A 807 -33.91 -22.54 12.31
CA ARG A 807 -33.44 -22.29 13.68
C ARG A 807 -34.54 -21.80 14.61
N MET A 808 -35.50 -21.07 14.07
CA MET A 808 -36.70 -20.64 14.80
C MET A 808 -37.79 -21.74 14.89
N GLU A 809 -37.52 -22.95 14.40
CA GLU A 809 -38.48 -24.07 14.30
C GLU A 809 -39.76 -23.75 13.50
N ARG A 810 -39.70 -22.72 12.65
CA ARG A 810 -40.79 -22.30 11.74
C ARG A 810 -40.73 -23.11 10.45
N PHE A 811 -40.86 -24.43 10.59
CA PHE A 811 -40.61 -25.37 9.49
C PHE A 811 -41.56 -25.19 8.29
N LYS A 812 -42.79 -24.70 8.49
CA LYS A 812 -43.73 -24.42 7.39
C LYS A 812 -43.24 -23.28 6.50
N ASP A 813 -42.71 -22.22 7.11
CA ASP A 813 -42.19 -21.03 6.42
C ASP A 813 -40.86 -21.35 5.74
N ALA A 814 -39.98 -22.10 6.43
CA ALA A 814 -38.74 -22.62 5.86
C ALA A 814 -39.02 -23.46 4.60
N ARG A 815 -39.98 -24.38 4.67
CA ARG A 815 -40.39 -25.20 3.52
C ARG A 815 -40.85 -24.32 2.36
N GLN A 816 -41.72 -23.34 2.60
CA GLN A 816 -42.27 -22.49 1.53
C GLN A 816 -41.16 -21.78 0.75
N ILE A 817 -40.25 -21.09 1.45
CA ILE A 817 -39.19 -20.31 0.79
C ILE A 817 -38.12 -21.21 0.14
N LEU A 818 -37.83 -22.37 0.73
CA LEU A 818 -36.83 -23.30 0.19
C LEU A 818 -37.37 -24.10 -1.00
N THR A 819 -38.68 -24.37 -1.07
CA THR A 819 -39.32 -24.96 -2.25
C THR A 819 -39.17 -24.05 -3.47
N GLU A 820 -39.35 -22.73 -3.30
CA GLU A 820 -39.11 -21.78 -4.41
C GLU A 820 -37.68 -21.83 -4.95
N VAL A 821 -36.69 -22.12 -4.08
CA VAL A 821 -35.28 -22.27 -4.49
C VAL A 821 -35.10 -23.57 -5.27
N THR A 822 -35.61 -24.69 -4.75
CA THR A 822 -35.43 -26.01 -5.38
C THR A 822 -36.22 -26.18 -6.66
N ASP A 823 -37.34 -25.47 -6.83
CA ASP A 823 -38.14 -25.49 -8.05
C ASP A 823 -37.46 -24.76 -9.21
N ARG A 824 -36.52 -23.85 -8.91
CA ARG A 824 -35.80 -23.04 -9.90
C ARG A 824 -34.36 -23.49 -10.11
N TYR A 825 -33.73 -24.06 -9.09
CA TYR A 825 -32.30 -24.40 -9.08
C TYR A 825 -32.10 -25.88 -8.73
N ASP A 826 -32.24 -26.73 -9.74
CA ASP A 826 -32.12 -28.20 -9.63
C ASP A 826 -30.74 -28.72 -9.16
N SER A 827 -29.72 -27.86 -9.13
CA SER A 827 -28.37 -28.18 -8.66
C SER A 827 -27.99 -27.55 -7.31
N SER A 828 -28.93 -26.92 -6.60
CA SER A 828 -28.65 -26.27 -5.32
C SER A 828 -28.59 -27.27 -4.16
N PHE A 829 -27.38 -27.68 -3.77
CA PHE A 829 -27.16 -28.57 -2.62
C PHE A 829 -27.81 -28.02 -1.34
N GLU A 830 -27.51 -26.78 -0.98
CA GLU A 830 -27.98 -26.13 0.25
C GLU A 830 -29.51 -25.94 0.24
N GLY A 831 -30.10 -25.66 -0.92
CA GLY A 831 -31.56 -25.60 -1.08
C GLY A 831 -32.22 -26.94 -0.77
N PHE A 832 -31.76 -28.02 -1.41
CA PHE A 832 -32.29 -29.37 -1.20
C PHE A 832 -32.02 -29.90 0.22
N TYR A 833 -30.83 -29.66 0.77
CA TYR A 833 -30.48 -30.08 2.12
C TYR A 833 -31.38 -29.42 3.17
N ASN A 834 -31.49 -28.09 3.14
CA ASN A 834 -32.31 -27.36 4.09
C ASN A 834 -33.81 -27.61 3.89
N LEU A 835 -34.28 -27.83 2.65
CA LEU A 835 -35.66 -28.24 2.41
C LEU A 835 -35.94 -29.62 3.02
N GLY A 836 -34.97 -30.53 2.93
CA GLY A 836 -34.98 -31.82 3.60
C GLY A 836 -35.14 -31.69 5.12
N LEU A 837 -34.35 -30.79 5.75
CA LEU A 837 -34.48 -30.49 7.17
C LEU A 837 -35.85 -29.91 7.53
N ALA A 838 -36.39 -29.00 6.71
CA ALA A 838 -37.72 -28.42 6.93
C ALA A 838 -38.82 -29.50 6.91
N HIS A 839 -38.78 -30.40 5.92
CA HIS A 839 -39.72 -31.53 5.85
C HIS A 839 -39.54 -32.52 7.00
N SER A 840 -38.30 -32.77 7.43
CA SER A 840 -38.01 -33.63 8.58
C SER A 840 -38.59 -33.04 9.87
N GLY A 841 -38.43 -31.73 10.10
CA GLY A 841 -39.05 -31.01 11.23
C GLY A 841 -40.59 -31.05 11.21
N LEU A 842 -41.20 -31.02 10.01
CA LEU A 842 -42.64 -31.24 9.83
C LEU A 842 -43.07 -32.72 9.92
N LYS A 843 -42.12 -33.64 10.13
CA LYS A 843 -42.33 -35.10 10.13
C LYS A 843 -42.86 -35.66 8.80
N HIS A 844 -42.68 -34.91 7.71
CA HIS A 844 -43.01 -35.32 6.34
C HIS A 844 -41.84 -36.12 5.74
N TYR A 845 -41.51 -37.27 6.36
CA TYR A 845 -40.27 -37.99 6.10
C TYR A 845 -40.09 -38.43 4.64
N ALA A 846 -41.17 -38.80 3.93
CA ALA A 846 -41.09 -39.16 2.51
C ALA A 846 -40.58 -37.99 1.63
N ALA A 847 -41.08 -36.76 1.88
CA ALA A 847 -40.62 -35.56 1.19
C ALA A 847 -39.19 -35.16 1.63
N ALA A 848 -38.88 -35.32 2.92
CA ALA A 848 -37.52 -35.09 3.43
C ALA A 848 -36.50 -36.01 2.75
N ILE A 849 -36.81 -37.29 2.60
CA ILE A 849 -35.98 -38.27 1.89
C ILE A 849 -35.78 -37.87 0.43
N ALA A 850 -36.83 -37.42 -0.26
CA ALA A 850 -36.72 -37.00 -1.66
C ALA A 850 -35.75 -35.81 -1.82
N ALA A 851 -35.88 -34.78 -0.98
CA ALA A 851 -35.00 -33.62 -1.01
C ALA A 851 -33.56 -33.96 -0.60
N LEU A 852 -33.37 -34.73 0.49
CA LEU A 852 -32.04 -35.14 0.96
C LEU A 852 -31.34 -36.10 0.00
N ARG A 853 -32.07 -36.90 -0.78
CA ARG A 853 -31.47 -37.71 -1.87
C ARG A 853 -30.90 -36.84 -2.96
N ARG A 854 -31.61 -35.78 -3.38
CA ARG A 854 -31.07 -34.82 -4.35
C ARG A 854 -29.83 -34.12 -3.82
N ALA A 855 -29.83 -33.69 -2.55
CA ALA A 855 -28.63 -33.16 -1.91
C ALA A 855 -27.46 -34.16 -1.92
N ALA A 856 -27.72 -35.44 -1.60
CA ALA A 856 -26.71 -36.51 -1.63
C ALA A 856 -26.25 -36.93 -3.04
N GLU A 857 -27.04 -36.65 -4.08
CA GLU A 857 -26.63 -36.80 -5.48
C GLU A 857 -25.68 -35.67 -5.91
N ILE A 858 -25.96 -34.45 -5.46
CA ILE A 858 -25.14 -33.26 -5.76
C ILE A 858 -23.80 -33.30 -5.01
N ASN A 859 -23.83 -33.62 -3.71
CA ASN A 859 -22.63 -33.80 -2.89
C ASN A 859 -22.64 -35.16 -2.17
N PRO A 860 -22.11 -36.22 -2.82
CA PRO A 860 -22.14 -37.58 -2.27
C PRO A 860 -21.31 -37.78 -1.00
N GLY A 861 -20.31 -36.91 -0.76
CA GLY A 861 -19.35 -36.99 0.35
C GLY A 861 -19.77 -36.21 1.59
N ASP A 862 -20.90 -35.51 1.57
CA ASP A 862 -21.39 -34.77 2.74
C ASP A 862 -21.96 -35.70 3.81
N ALA A 863 -21.27 -35.81 4.94
CA ALA A 863 -21.65 -36.71 6.03
C ALA A 863 -22.97 -36.28 6.69
N ASP A 864 -23.20 -34.98 6.86
CA ASP A 864 -24.44 -34.47 7.46
C ASP A 864 -25.68 -34.87 6.64
N THR A 865 -25.62 -34.74 5.32
CA THR A 865 -26.71 -35.18 4.42
C THR A 865 -26.95 -36.68 4.54
N ARG A 866 -25.90 -37.50 4.59
CA ARG A 866 -26.02 -38.97 4.77
C ARG A 866 -26.66 -39.33 6.11
N TYR A 867 -26.28 -38.62 7.17
CA TYR A 867 -26.86 -38.78 8.50
C TYR A 867 -28.34 -38.40 8.51
N GLN A 868 -28.71 -37.23 7.99
CA GLN A 868 -30.10 -36.77 7.94
C GLN A 868 -30.98 -37.69 7.08
N LEU A 869 -30.44 -38.19 5.97
CA LEU A 869 -31.13 -39.14 5.11
C LEU A 869 -31.34 -40.49 5.83
N GLY A 870 -30.33 -40.99 6.53
CA GLY A 870 -30.42 -42.19 7.37
C GLY A 870 -31.45 -42.04 8.50
N TYR A 871 -31.45 -40.89 9.18
CA TYR A 871 -32.42 -40.56 10.22
C TYR A 871 -33.85 -40.54 9.66
N CYS A 872 -34.06 -39.91 8.50
CA CYS A 872 -35.39 -39.87 7.87
C CYS A 872 -35.86 -41.25 7.42
N PHE A 873 -34.99 -42.09 6.86
CA PHE A 873 -35.32 -43.49 6.53
C PHE A 873 -35.72 -44.30 7.76
N TYR A 874 -35.01 -44.11 8.87
CA TYR A 874 -35.37 -44.78 10.12
C TYR A 874 -36.75 -44.32 10.61
N LYS A 875 -37.02 -43.02 10.60
CA LYS A 875 -38.31 -42.46 11.03
C LYS A 875 -39.47 -42.79 10.08
N SER A 876 -39.20 -43.08 8.80
CA SER A 876 -40.20 -43.61 7.86
C SER A 876 -40.41 -45.12 7.96
N GLY A 877 -39.65 -45.83 8.81
CA GLY A 877 -39.73 -47.29 9.00
C GLY A 877 -38.88 -48.10 8.01
N GLU A 878 -38.08 -47.45 7.16
CA GLU A 878 -37.23 -48.06 6.14
C GLU A 878 -35.83 -48.39 6.69
N THR A 879 -35.78 -49.18 7.77
CA THR A 879 -34.55 -49.47 8.54
C THR A 879 -33.41 -50.05 7.69
N ASP A 880 -33.71 -50.88 6.68
CA ASP A 880 -32.70 -51.44 5.77
C ASP A 880 -31.99 -50.33 4.96
N LYS A 881 -32.71 -49.26 4.59
CA LYS A 881 -32.11 -48.12 3.86
C LYS A 881 -31.35 -47.18 4.79
N ALA A 882 -31.79 -47.07 6.05
CA ALA A 882 -31.02 -46.38 7.09
C ALA A 882 -29.68 -47.08 7.37
N TYR A 883 -29.65 -48.42 7.42
CA TYR A 883 -28.41 -49.21 7.55
C TYR A 883 -27.43 -48.92 6.40
N LYS A 884 -27.91 -48.83 5.16
CA LYS A 884 -27.06 -48.48 4.01
C LYS A 884 -26.44 -47.09 4.13
N GLN A 885 -27.17 -46.11 4.70
CA GLN A 885 -26.57 -44.79 4.94
C GLN A 885 -25.52 -44.83 6.06
N TYR A 886 -25.73 -45.66 7.10
CA TYR A 886 -24.72 -45.92 8.12
C TYR A 886 -23.43 -46.52 7.54
N GLU A 887 -23.52 -47.49 6.63
CA GLU A 887 -22.34 -48.06 5.97
C GLU A 887 -21.57 -47.02 5.16
N ILE A 888 -22.27 -46.13 4.46
CA ILE A 888 -21.65 -45.02 3.72
C ILE A 888 -20.99 -44.05 4.70
N LEU A 889 -21.67 -43.71 5.80
CA LEU A 889 -21.14 -42.84 6.85
C LEU A 889 -19.89 -43.40 7.52
N LEU A 890 -19.78 -44.71 7.74
CA LEU A 890 -18.57 -45.32 8.29
C LEU A 890 -17.32 -45.00 7.48
N GLY A 891 -17.46 -44.82 6.16
CA GLY A 891 -16.38 -44.41 5.27
C GLY A 891 -16.13 -42.89 5.20
N LEU A 892 -17.08 -42.06 5.65
CA LEU A 892 -17.02 -40.59 5.58
C LEU A 892 -16.72 -39.94 6.94
N ASP A 893 -17.53 -40.25 7.95
CA ASP A 893 -17.41 -39.76 9.32
C ASP A 893 -17.90 -40.85 10.30
N LYS A 894 -16.93 -41.47 10.98
CA LYS A 894 -17.20 -42.55 11.95
C LYS A 894 -18.02 -42.07 13.14
N THR A 895 -17.83 -40.83 13.60
CA THR A 895 -18.55 -40.29 14.76
C THR A 895 -20.03 -40.07 14.42
N MET A 896 -20.34 -39.56 13.24
CA MET A 896 -21.72 -39.46 12.76
C MET A 896 -22.34 -40.82 12.45
N ALA A 897 -21.55 -41.77 11.94
CA ALA A 897 -21.99 -43.16 11.77
C ALA A 897 -22.41 -43.77 13.11
N ASP A 898 -21.56 -43.65 14.14
CA ASP A 898 -21.85 -44.14 15.50
C ASP A 898 -23.08 -43.46 16.10
N LYS A 899 -23.28 -42.16 15.83
CA LYS A 899 -24.48 -41.42 16.24
C LYS A 899 -25.74 -41.98 15.59
N LEU A 900 -25.74 -42.16 14.26
CA LEU A 900 -26.87 -42.74 13.53
C LEU A 900 -27.17 -44.18 14.01
N TYR A 901 -26.12 -44.97 14.24
CA TYR A 901 -26.24 -46.34 14.75
C TYR A 901 -26.98 -46.40 16.10
N LYS A 902 -26.58 -45.53 17.04
CA LYS A 902 -27.21 -45.41 18.37
C LYS A 902 -28.65 -44.93 18.28
N GLU A 903 -28.92 -43.89 17.50
CA GLU A 903 -30.25 -43.26 17.43
C GLU A 903 -31.27 -44.08 16.64
N ALA A 904 -30.86 -44.68 15.52
CA ALA A 904 -31.71 -45.50 14.68
C ALA A 904 -31.79 -46.98 15.15
N LYS A 905 -31.19 -47.31 16.31
CA LYS A 905 -31.14 -48.67 16.89
C LYS A 905 -30.85 -49.73 15.82
N ILE A 906 -29.83 -49.46 15.01
CA ILE A 906 -29.53 -50.25 13.82
C ILE A 906 -28.97 -51.60 14.27
N VAL A 907 -29.81 -52.64 14.32
CA VAL A 907 -29.38 -53.99 14.70
C VAL A 907 -28.56 -54.59 13.54
N PRO A 908 -27.34 -55.10 13.76
CA PRO A 908 -26.58 -55.71 12.69
C PRO A 908 -27.36 -56.92 12.16
N ARG A 909 -27.63 -56.94 10.85
CA ARG A 909 -28.13 -58.16 10.19
C ARG A 909 -27.11 -59.25 10.50
N LYS A 910 -27.51 -60.25 11.29
CA LYS A 910 -26.82 -61.55 11.31
C LYS A 910 -26.64 -61.93 9.84
N VAL A 911 -25.39 -62.12 9.43
CA VAL A 911 -25.08 -62.76 8.16
C VAL A 911 -25.73 -64.14 8.22
N ILE A 912 -26.92 -64.26 7.61
CA ILE A 912 -27.48 -65.56 7.29
C ILE A 912 -26.66 -66.02 6.10
N VAL A 913 -25.66 -66.86 6.38
CA VAL A 913 -25.07 -67.71 5.36
C VAL A 913 -26.16 -68.71 4.99
N GLU A 914 -26.96 -68.40 3.97
CA GLU A 914 -27.77 -69.42 3.32
C GLU A 914 -26.81 -70.33 2.55
N SER A 915 -26.53 -71.49 3.15
CA SER A 915 -26.02 -72.63 2.42
C SER A 915 -27.12 -73.17 1.51
N LYS A 916 -27.06 -72.85 0.22
CA LYS A 916 -27.18 -73.80 -0.90
C LYS A 916 -27.06 -73.12 -2.25
#